data_AF-A0A163AC75-F1
#
_entry.id   AF-A0A163AC75-F1
#
_cell.length_a   1.000
_cell.length_b   1.000
_cell.length_c   1.000
_cell.angle_alpha   90.00
_cell.angle_beta   90.00
_cell.angle_gamma   90.00
#
_symmetry.space_group_name_H-M   'P 1'
#
loop_
_entity.id
_entity.type
_entity.pdbx_description
1 polymer ?
#
loop_
_entity_poly.entity_id
_entity_poly.type
_entity_poly.pdbx_seq_one_letter_code
_entity_poly.pdbx_strand_id
1 'polypeptide(L)'
;MDIQNTFNMQFRTTSSVWSQHCGLVCLTPMISIVNPLTSVCGRCISATVEHANNNFSPFQICVVYAPATVGQRYKFLSALLANSLLLPTHPSRFILLGDFNHSYHTRSPRPRLAPHTWLQFLSDHLFDCVTMPDSTPMPTFHRGTTSSTLDYIFSSSDMFSHRISSSVDYIHPQWSDHFLVSASFLFDSGTVLGKGLWRANPRLSYNQHFCLQLDSHIHSLVHSLPTSLSVQEQWDSLKTDVIHFIRSYCRRLRRNLTTIEAHSIAQRDAFCSSLLTTIQSSCAIHLTRSLSIRGRATVLNTLILSRLWHVLRVISVPVSFLDKVKSAMGQFLQHRMFPPIKLSTLCLPLRSGGLGVLDPSIQQGAFQLRWLRPLCLSPHSTSGLVPPWLSFLLRYHTSGTDPQLTLLFHDLRPPDLTGLAGCFRNIFSAIDRLPHDFSSLAPNIATCLALPLRSVCLPATSTTSFPPSWQHLRVEDAFLVDPSFDVLCRRAPADFPRNPLILRKFFKRVDSRDILLQPFLVRAFLPSHILQLNYPSIPSRSGSSINASPFVCGLLPGIPWSKLKPRMYRSLCSSSVSPPLSSTLSSSQWRIFWNLPIHHHVRNIWYRGLHHKLSSRSLLHRILPGPFPTDSCPICEASTDTPDHFLFSCPLKIDVWSTFWQDVFGSHPTLPILHDAFYNLSFPYTRSSDIHAASLFSCALLAIWRHHWSTVFDNTPFVSSTVLSTASRLVAIFKAEKSLDDLACSLAT
;
A
#
# COMPACT_ATOMS: atom_id res chain seq x y z
N MET A 1 -23.37 -4.53 -34.15
CA MET A 1 -22.05 -3.87 -34.26
C MET A 1 -21.07 -4.98 -34.60
N ASP A 2 -20.29 -4.85 -35.67
CA ASP A 2 -19.34 -5.87 -36.11
C ASP A 2 -18.40 -6.27 -34.94
N ILE A 3 -18.17 -7.58 -34.76
CA ILE A 3 -17.35 -8.11 -33.66
C ILE A 3 -15.92 -7.55 -33.73
N GLN A 4 -15.42 -7.34 -34.94
CA GLN A 4 -14.14 -6.69 -35.20
C GLN A 4 -14.12 -5.23 -34.71
N ASN A 5 -15.18 -4.47 -34.96
CA ASN A 5 -15.30 -3.09 -34.47
C ASN A 5 -15.38 -3.06 -32.93
N THR A 6 -16.00 -4.07 -32.33
CA THR A 6 -16.05 -4.22 -30.88
C THR A 6 -14.65 -4.48 -30.31
N PHE A 7 -13.89 -5.39 -30.90
CA PHE A 7 -12.51 -5.66 -30.49
C PHE A 7 -11.60 -4.45 -30.71
N ASN A 8 -11.70 -3.77 -31.85
CA ASN A 8 -10.91 -2.58 -32.13
C ASN A 8 -11.17 -1.47 -31.11
N MET A 9 -12.43 -1.28 -30.72
CA MET A 9 -12.82 -0.32 -29.67
C MET A 9 -12.29 -0.74 -28.29
N GLN A 10 -12.43 -2.01 -27.91
CA GLN A 10 -12.02 -2.52 -26.60
C GLN A 10 -10.50 -2.48 -26.42
N PHE A 11 -9.74 -2.88 -27.44
CA PHE A 11 -8.28 -2.83 -27.43
C PHE A 11 -7.72 -1.44 -27.75
N ARG A 12 -8.56 -0.46 -28.12
CA ARG A 12 -8.15 0.89 -28.55
C ARG A 12 -7.07 0.83 -29.64
N THR A 13 -7.31 0.02 -30.66
CA THR A 13 -6.32 -0.35 -31.65
C THR A 13 -5.99 0.80 -32.58
N THR A 14 -4.71 1.01 -32.88
CA THR A 14 -4.26 1.98 -33.89
C THR A 14 -4.14 1.33 -35.27
N SER A 15 -3.76 0.06 -35.30
CA SER A 15 -3.70 -0.80 -36.48
C SER A 15 -4.02 -2.23 -36.05
N SER A 16 -4.78 -2.97 -36.85
CA SER A 16 -5.17 -4.35 -36.52
C SER A 16 -5.46 -5.17 -37.77
N VAL A 17 -5.16 -6.46 -37.71
CA VAL A 17 -5.50 -7.44 -38.74
C VAL A 17 -6.21 -8.59 -38.05
N TRP A 18 -7.38 -8.97 -38.56
CA TRP A 18 -8.21 -10.02 -37.98
C TRP A 18 -8.55 -11.07 -39.03
N SER A 19 -8.63 -12.31 -38.58
CA SER A 19 -9.23 -13.42 -39.30
C SER A 19 -10.28 -14.08 -38.39
N GLN A 20 -10.93 -15.15 -38.86
CA GLN A 20 -11.85 -15.92 -38.03
C GLN A 20 -11.19 -16.53 -36.78
N HIS A 21 -9.88 -16.78 -36.81
CA HIS A 21 -9.17 -17.53 -35.77
C HIS A 21 -8.02 -16.77 -35.10
N CYS A 22 -7.47 -15.76 -35.75
CA CYS A 22 -6.29 -15.03 -35.27
C CYS A 22 -6.54 -13.51 -35.29
N GLY A 23 -5.83 -12.79 -34.44
CA GLY A 23 -5.78 -11.34 -34.45
C GLY A 23 -4.36 -10.85 -34.20
N LEU A 24 -3.91 -9.89 -35.02
CA LEU A 24 -2.67 -9.15 -34.80
C LEU A 24 -3.02 -7.68 -34.55
N VAL A 25 -2.66 -7.18 -33.38
CA VAL A 25 -3.16 -5.89 -32.88
C VAL A 25 -2.02 -5.00 -32.43
N CYS A 26 -2.02 -3.74 -32.89
CA CYS A 26 -1.13 -2.69 -32.42
C CYS A 26 -1.87 -1.74 -31.48
N LEU A 27 -1.26 -1.46 -30.33
CA LEU A 27 -1.82 -0.64 -29.25
C LEU A 27 -1.22 0.78 -29.20
N THR A 28 -0.29 1.12 -30.10
CA THR A 28 0.40 2.42 -30.14
C THR A 28 0.34 3.02 -31.54
N PRO A 29 0.12 4.34 -31.69
CA PRO A 29 0.11 4.98 -33.01
C PRO A 29 1.50 5.04 -33.67
N MET A 30 2.57 4.76 -32.92
CA MET A 30 3.96 4.86 -33.41
C MET A 30 4.42 3.61 -34.17
N ILE A 31 3.65 2.52 -34.12
CA ILE A 31 3.97 1.26 -34.78
C ILE A 31 2.82 0.93 -35.74
N SER A 32 3.17 0.58 -36.98
CA SER A 32 2.22 0.19 -38.02
C SER A 32 2.41 -1.27 -38.41
N ILE A 33 1.29 -1.93 -38.69
CA ILE A 33 1.26 -3.26 -39.31
C ILE A 33 1.04 -3.03 -40.80
N VAL A 34 2.00 -3.43 -41.62
CA VAL A 34 1.97 -3.25 -43.07
C VAL A 34 2.07 -4.58 -43.80
N ASN A 35 1.54 -4.65 -45.02
CA ASN A 35 1.54 -5.83 -45.88
C ASN A 35 1.01 -7.11 -45.22
N PRO A 36 -0.20 -7.09 -44.60
CA PRO A 36 -0.72 -8.28 -43.95
C PRO A 36 -1.15 -9.34 -44.98
N LEU A 37 -0.70 -10.56 -44.74
CA LEU A 37 -1.09 -11.77 -45.45
C LEU A 37 -1.83 -12.69 -44.47
N THR A 38 -3.04 -13.10 -44.83
CA THR A 38 -3.82 -14.05 -44.03
C THR A 38 -3.98 -15.34 -44.81
N SER A 39 -3.78 -16.49 -44.16
CA SER A 39 -4.00 -17.78 -44.80
C SER A 39 -5.49 -17.97 -45.14
N VAL A 40 -5.77 -18.75 -46.19
CA VAL A 40 -7.15 -19.03 -46.63
C VAL A 40 -8.01 -19.63 -45.51
N CYS A 41 -7.42 -20.47 -44.66
CA CYS A 41 -8.12 -21.06 -43.51
C CYS A 41 -8.23 -20.12 -42.31
N GLY A 42 -7.72 -18.89 -42.39
CA GLY A 42 -7.75 -17.88 -41.33
C GLY A 42 -6.85 -18.18 -40.13
N ARG A 43 -6.09 -19.28 -40.12
CA ARG A 43 -5.29 -19.72 -38.96
C ARG A 43 -3.86 -19.20 -38.92
N CYS A 44 -3.49 -18.35 -39.87
CA CYS A 44 -2.17 -17.74 -39.94
C CYS A 44 -2.32 -16.30 -40.45
N ILE A 45 -1.66 -15.36 -39.77
CA ILE A 45 -1.50 -13.97 -40.20
C ILE A 45 -0.01 -13.66 -40.18
N SER A 46 0.55 -13.27 -41.32
CA SER A 46 1.93 -12.78 -41.44
C SER A 46 1.91 -11.32 -41.85
N ALA A 47 2.70 -10.47 -41.22
CA ALA A 47 2.75 -9.04 -41.54
C ALA A 47 4.12 -8.45 -41.20
N THR A 48 4.44 -7.30 -41.78
CA THR A 48 5.62 -6.52 -41.42
C THR A 48 5.26 -5.50 -40.35
N VAL A 49 6.09 -5.41 -39.32
CA VAL A 49 5.97 -4.42 -38.24
C VAL A 49 7.00 -3.33 -38.47
N GLU A 50 6.53 -2.09 -38.56
CA GLU A 50 7.36 -0.92 -38.79
C GLU A 50 7.12 0.13 -37.70
N HIS A 51 8.14 0.96 -37.44
CA HIS A 51 8.01 2.10 -36.55
C HIS A 51 7.94 3.38 -37.38
N ALA A 52 6.99 4.27 -37.10
CA ALA A 52 6.77 5.51 -37.85
C ALA A 52 8.04 6.38 -37.99
N ASN A 53 8.92 6.31 -36.99
CA ASN A 53 10.20 7.05 -36.96
C ASN A 53 11.44 6.19 -37.28
N ASN A 54 11.29 4.96 -37.79
CA ASN A 54 12.40 4.03 -38.06
C ASN A 54 13.32 3.77 -36.83
N ASN A 55 12.74 3.74 -35.63
CA ASN A 55 13.49 3.49 -34.39
C ASN A 55 14.04 2.06 -34.30
N PHE A 56 13.44 1.13 -35.04
CA PHE A 56 13.97 -0.20 -35.28
C PHE A 56 13.76 -0.53 -36.75
N SER A 57 14.66 -1.33 -37.33
CA SER A 57 14.47 -1.81 -38.69
C SER A 57 13.21 -2.70 -38.75
N PRO A 58 12.41 -2.64 -39.82
CA PRO A 58 11.24 -3.49 -39.96
C PRO A 58 11.53 -4.96 -39.68
N PHE A 59 10.57 -5.67 -39.10
CA PHE A 59 10.67 -7.10 -38.86
C PHE A 59 9.34 -7.77 -39.18
N GLN A 60 9.38 -9.04 -39.56
CA GLN A 60 8.19 -9.80 -39.89
C GLN A 60 7.65 -10.54 -38.65
N ILE A 61 6.34 -10.54 -38.50
CA ILE A 61 5.63 -11.26 -37.43
C ILE A 61 4.61 -12.20 -38.05
N CYS A 62 4.61 -13.46 -37.59
CA CYS A 62 3.71 -14.50 -38.04
C CYS A 62 2.95 -15.09 -36.84
N VAL A 63 1.63 -14.93 -36.83
CA VAL A 63 0.71 -15.40 -35.78
C VAL A 63 0.00 -16.65 -36.26
N VAL A 64 0.08 -17.74 -35.50
CA VAL A 64 -0.44 -19.05 -35.87
C VAL A 64 -1.44 -19.58 -34.83
N TYR A 65 -2.55 -20.14 -35.32
CA TYR A 65 -3.50 -20.93 -34.51
C TYR A 65 -3.68 -22.33 -35.12
N ALA A 66 -2.76 -23.23 -34.79
CA ALA A 66 -2.72 -24.57 -35.37
C ALA A 66 -3.93 -25.42 -34.92
N PRO A 67 -4.45 -26.34 -35.76
CA PRO A 67 -5.55 -27.22 -35.35
C PRO A 67 -5.22 -28.09 -34.12
N ALA A 68 -6.22 -28.32 -33.25
CA ALA A 68 -6.08 -29.22 -32.10
C ALA A 68 -5.99 -30.72 -32.49
N THR A 69 -6.64 -31.10 -33.59
CA THR A 69 -6.63 -32.48 -34.12
C THR A 69 -5.30 -32.81 -34.77
N VAL A 70 -4.61 -33.86 -34.31
CA VAL A 70 -3.25 -34.24 -34.76
C VAL A 70 -3.13 -34.32 -36.29
N GLY A 71 -4.03 -35.03 -36.97
CA GLY A 71 -3.98 -35.20 -38.43
C GLY A 71 -4.17 -33.88 -39.21
N GLN A 72 -5.04 -33.00 -38.73
CA GLN A 72 -5.25 -31.67 -39.34
C GLN A 72 -4.06 -30.75 -39.06
N ARG A 73 -3.51 -30.81 -37.84
CA ARG A 73 -2.32 -30.06 -37.45
C ARG A 73 -1.12 -30.43 -38.31
N TYR A 74 -0.90 -31.73 -38.53
CA TYR A 74 0.16 -32.23 -39.40
C TYR A 74 0.08 -31.62 -40.80
N LYS A 75 -1.09 -31.74 -41.45
CA LYS A 75 -1.32 -31.19 -42.79
C LYS A 75 -1.14 -29.67 -42.81
N PHE A 76 -1.65 -28.98 -41.80
CA PHE A 76 -1.54 -27.53 -41.68
C PHE A 76 -0.09 -27.05 -41.53
N LEU A 77 0.67 -27.62 -40.59
CA LEU A 77 2.07 -27.23 -40.36
C LEU A 77 2.96 -27.57 -41.55
N SER A 78 2.74 -28.71 -42.22
CA SER A 78 3.44 -29.04 -43.47
C SER A 78 3.11 -28.05 -44.59
N ALA A 79 1.85 -27.66 -44.75
CA ALA A 79 1.44 -26.67 -45.76
C ALA A 79 1.95 -25.26 -45.45
N LEU A 80 1.99 -24.88 -44.16
CA LEU A 80 2.54 -23.59 -43.72
C LEU A 80 4.04 -23.53 -44.00
N LEU A 81 4.78 -24.59 -43.71
CA LEU A 81 6.22 -24.67 -44.00
C LEU A 81 6.53 -24.61 -45.51
N ALA A 82 5.62 -25.14 -46.35
CA ALA A 82 5.75 -25.07 -47.80
C ALA A 82 5.39 -23.68 -48.38
N ASN A 83 4.82 -22.77 -47.59
CA ASN A 83 4.36 -21.46 -48.04
C ASN A 83 5.34 -20.35 -47.63
N SER A 84 6.30 -20.07 -48.51
CA SER A 84 7.35 -19.07 -48.30
C SER A 84 6.85 -17.63 -48.14
N LEU A 85 5.61 -17.33 -48.55
CA LEU A 85 5.00 -16.00 -48.40
C LEU A 85 4.53 -15.75 -46.96
N LEU A 86 4.04 -16.79 -46.28
CA LEU A 86 3.59 -16.69 -44.88
C LEU A 86 4.72 -16.97 -43.89
N LEU A 87 5.58 -17.94 -44.22
CA LEU A 87 6.69 -18.37 -43.39
C LEU A 87 7.99 -18.38 -44.22
N PRO A 88 8.93 -17.46 -43.98
CA PRO A 88 10.18 -17.40 -44.74
C PRO A 88 11.00 -18.69 -44.57
N THR A 89 11.63 -19.15 -45.66
CA THR A 89 12.51 -20.34 -45.63
C THR A 89 13.77 -20.13 -44.81
N HIS A 90 14.29 -18.89 -44.79
CA HIS A 90 15.40 -18.47 -43.95
C HIS A 90 15.00 -17.22 -43.14
N PRO A 91 14.40 -17.42 -41.95
CA PRO A 91 13.93 -16.32 -41.12
C PRO A 91 15.06 -15.39 -40.66
N SER A 92 14.95 -14.11 -40.98
CA SER A 92 15.77 -13.02 -40.45
C SER A 92 14.85 -11.87 -40.04
N ARG A 93 15.14 -11.21 -38.93
CA ARG A 93 14.24 -10.23 -38.31
C ARG A 93 12.81 -10.77 -38.25
N PHE A 94 12.64 -11.95 -37.68
CA PHE A 94 11.40 -12.70 -37.73
C PHE A 94 10.94 -13.14 -36.35
N ILE A 95 9.63 -13.02 -36.09
CA ILE A 95 8.96 -13.53 -34.89
C ILE A 95 7.81 -14.43 -35.33
N LEU A 96 7.77 -15.64 -34.77
CA LEU A 96 6.69 -16.62 -34.96
C LEU A 96 6.03 -16.88 -33.61
N LEU A 97 4.72 -16.67 -33.49
CA LEU A 97 4.02 -16.85 -32.22
C LEU A 97 2.60 -17.41 -32.38
N GLY A 98 2.07 -17.94 -31.28
CA GLY A 98 0.68 -18.35 -31.15
C GLY A 98 0.51 -19.73 -30.52
N ASP A 99 -0.67 -20.31 -30.70
CA ASP A 99 -1.00 -21.66 -30.21
C ASP A 99 -0.70 -22.68 -31.30
N PHE A 100 0.30 -23.52 -31.03
CA PHE A 100 0.74 -24.55 -31.96
C PHE A 100 0.08 -25.91 -31.71
N ASN A 101 -0.72 -26.04 -30.65
CA ASN A 101 -1.40 -27.28 -30.25
C ASN A 101 -0.46 -28.51 -30.16
N HIS A 102 0.83 -28.31 -29.91
CA HIS A 102 1.81 -29.34 -29.60
C HIS A 102 2.91 -28.77 -28.71
N SER A 103 3.55 -29.63 -27.91
CA SER A 103 4.70 -29.24 -27.09
C SER A 103 6.01 -29.43 -27.87
N TYR A 104 6.87 -28.42 -27.83
CA TYR A 104 8.17 -28.41 -28.52
C TYR A 104 9.28 -29.10 -27.72
N HIS A 105 9.41 -28.78 -26.41
CA HIS A 105 10.53 -29.26 -25.56
C HIS A 105 10.37 -30.68 -24.98
N THR A 106 9.41 -31.48 -25.46
CA THR A 106 9.16 -32.82 -24.89
C THR A 106 10.29 -33.80 -25.17
N ARG A 107 11.02 -34.23 -24.12
CA ARG A 107 12.05 -35.28 -24.15
C ARG A 107 11.49 -36.72 -24.18
N SER A 108 10.18 -36.90 -24.33
CA SER A 108 9.50 -38.20 -24.19
C SER A 108 9.37 -38.93 -25.53
N PRO A 109 9.50 -40.26 -25.60
CA PRO A 109 9.36 -41.07 -26.82
C PRO A 109 7.92 -41.19 -27.36
N ARG A 110 7.04 -40.23 -27.03
CA ARG A 110 5.65 -40.19 -27.52
C ARG A 110 5.63 -40.01 -29.05
N PRO A 111 4.58 -40.48 -29.75
CA PRO A 111 4.42 -40.20 -31.17
C PRO A 111 4.50 -38.69 -31.42
N ARG A 112 5.34 -38.28 -32.38
CA ARG A 112 5.57 -36.85 -32.70
C ARG A 112 4.23 -36.20 -33.00
N LEU A 113 3.90 -35.13 -32.27
CA LEU A 113 2.62 -34.41 -32.38
C LEU A 113 2.64 -33.32 -33.48
N ALA A 114 3.77 -33.17 -34.18
CA ALA A 114 4.00 -32.27 -35.30
C ALA A 114 4.99 -32.89 -36.33
N PRO A 115 4.96 -32.47 -37.62
CA PRO A 115 5.85 -32.99 -38.66
C PRO A 115 7.34 -32.88 -38.31
N HIS A 116 8.14 -33.87 -38.70
CA HIS A 116 9.60 -33.84 -38.48
C HIS A 116 10.23 -32.58 -39.10
N THR A 117 9.87 -32.28 -40.35
CA THR A 117 10.39 -31.12 -41.09
C THR A 117 10.06 -29.80 -40.41
N TRP A 118 8.89 -29.70 -39.77
CA TRP A 118 8.50 -28.55 -38.96
C TRP A 118 9.37 -28.40 -37.71
N LEU A 119 9.53 -29.47 -36.94
CA LEU A 119 10.35 -29.45 -35.73
C LEU A 119 11.82 -29.15 -36.03
N GLN A 120 12.32 -29.69 -37.16
CA GLN A 120 13.67 -29.40 -37.65
C GLN A 120 13.81 -27.94 -38.06
N PHE A 121 12.86 -27.37 -38.81
CA PHE A 121 12.85 -25.95 -39.14
C PHE A 121 12.88 -25.05 -37.89
N LEU A 122 12.06 -25.36 -36.87
CA LEU A 122 12.09 -24.62 -35.61
C LEU A 122 13.47 -24.71 -34.94
N SER A 123 14.05 -25.91 -34.87
CA SER A 123 15.36 -26.16 -34.24
C SER A 123 16.52 -25.51 -34.97
N ASP A 124 16.47 -25.47 -36.31
CA ASP A 124 17.58 -25.01 -37.14
C ASP A 124 17.59 -23.48 -37.29
N HIS A 125 16.44 -22.82 -37.14
CA HIS A 125 16.29 -21.41 -37.50
C HIS A 125 15.75 -20.49 -36.39
N LEU A 126 15.08 -21.02 -35.37
CA LEU A 126 14.36 -20.21 -34.39
C LEU A 126 14.72 -20.54 -32.94
N PHE A 127 14.60 -19.53 -32.08
CA PHE A 127 14.88 -19.63 -30.65
C PHE A 127 13.62 -19.36 -29.84
N ASP A 128 13.34 -20.19 -28.84
CA ASP A 128 12.24 -19.98 -27.89
C ASP A 128 12.53 -18.76 -27.00
N CYS A 129 11.74 -17.71 -27.15
CA CYS A 129 11.87 -16.46 -26.39
C CYS A 129 11.25 -16.55 -24.99
N VAL A 130 10.48 -17.58 -24.69
CA VAL A 130 9.70 -17.68 -23.46
C VAL A 130 10.45 -18.50 -22.43
N THR A 131 10.84 -19.72 -22.82
CA THR A 131 11.56 -20.66 -21.97
C THR A 131 13.04 -20.30 -21.91
N MET A 132 13.62 -20.19 -20.71
CA MET A 132 15.06 -19.94 -20.59
C MET A 132 15.86 -21.17 -21.07
N PRO A 133 17.06 -20.98 -21.66
CA PRO A 133 17.96 -22.10 -21.95
C PRO A 133 18.13 -22.97 -20.70
N ASP A 134 18.04 -24.29 -20.87
CA ASP A 134 18.15 -25.30 -19.81
C ASP A 134 17.03 -25.35 -18.75
N SER A 135 15.97 -24.56 -18.90
CA SER A 135 14.78 -24.61 -18.03
C SER A 135 13.66 -25.48 -18.60
N THR A 136 12.82 -26.02 -17.73
CA THR A 136 11.56 -26.66 -18.15
C THR A 136 10.54 -25.59 -18.55
N PRO A 137 9.84 -25.75 -19.68
CA PRO A 137 8.84 -24.79 -20.10
C PRO A 137 7.68 -24.73 -19.10
N MET A 138 7.25 -23.52 -18.77
CA MET A 138 6.05 -23.29 -17.96
C MET A 138 4.80 -23.70 -18.76
N PRO A 139 3.75 -24.25 -18.11
CA PRO A 139 2.50 -24.50 -18.79
C PRO A 139 1.88 -23.20 -19.31
N THR A 140 1.32 -23.23 -20.51
CA THR A 140 0.62 -22.10 -21.14
C THR A 140 -0.85 -22.40 -21.40
N PHE A 141 -1.26 -23.65 -21.22
CA PHE A 141 -2.62 -24.13 -21.37
C PHE A 141 -2.97 -25.02 -20.19
N HIS A 142 -4.19 -24.86 -19.66
CA HIS A 142 -4.68 -25.62 -18.54
C HIS A 142 -6.15 -26.03 -18.74
N ARG A 143 -6.39 -27.34 -18.74
CA ARG A 143 -7.73 -27.92 -18.84
C ARG A 143 -7.94 -29.00 -17.79
N GLY A 144 -8.86 -28.75 -16.87
CA GLY A 144 -9.18 -29.68 -15.78
C GLY A 144 -7.97 -29.88 -14.85
N THR A 145 -7.42 -31.09 -14.82
CA THR A 145 -6.22 -31.44 -14.05
C THR A 145 -4.95 -31.50 -14.90
N THR A 146 -5.06 -31.21 -16.21
CA THR A 146 -3.95 -31.31 -17.16
C THR A 146 -3.45 -29.92 -17.53
N SER A 147 -2.13 -29.77 -17.54
CA SER A 147 -1.46 -28.55 -17.98
C SER A 147 -0.44 -28.91 -19.07
N SER A 148 -0.30 -28.05 -20.08
CA SER A 148 0.62 -28.26 -21.19
C SER A 148 1.19 -26.93 -21.67
N THR A 149 2.36 -26.96 -22.30
CA THR A 149 2.93 -25.82 -23.02
C THR A 149 2.62 -26.01 -24.49
N LEU A 150 1.71 -25.18 -25.01
CA LEU A 150 1.22 -25.23 -26.40
C LEU A 150 1.46 -23.90 -27.12
N ASP A 151 1.65 -22.82 -26.37
CA ASP A 151 1.81 -21.46 -26.85
C ASP A 151 3.28 -21.06 -26.78
N TYR A 152 3.82 -20.58 -27.89
CA TYR A 152 5.23 -20.22 -27.98
C TYR A 152 5.41 -18.86 -28.64
N ILE A 153 6.49 -18.18 -28.30
CA ILE A 153 7.03 -17.04 -29.03
C ILE A 153 8.44 -17.42 -29.45
N PHE A 154 8.62 -17.65 -30.75
CA PHE A 154 9.90 -17.94 -31.37
C PHE A 154 10.43 -16.72 -32.11
N SER A 155 11.75 -16.57 -32.19
CA SER A 155 12.36 -15.54 -33.03
C SER A 155 13.60 -16.05 -33.75
N SER A 156 13.96 -15.40 -34.86
CA SER A 156 15.26 -15.61 -35.50
C SER A 156 16.41 -15.23 -34.56
N SER A 157 17.61 -15.77 -34.80
CA SER A 157 18.80 -15.57 -33.94
C SER A 157 19.10 -14.09 -33.70
N ASP A 158 19.01 -13.27 -34.76
CA ASP A 158 19.27 -11.83 -34.73
C ASP A 158 18.24 -11.05 -33.90
N MET A 159 17.03 -11.57 -33.75
CA MET A 159 15.99 -10.98 -32.90
C MET A 159 16.10 -11.47 -31.46
N PHE A 160 16.49 -12.74 -31.28
CA PHE A 160 16.62 -13.36 -29.97
C PHE A 160 17.66 -12.65 -29.09
N SER A 161 18.75 -12.17 -29.68
CA SER A 161 19.78 -11.38 -28.99
C SER A 161 19.27 -10.08 -28.37
N HIS A 162 18.17 -9.53 -28.89
CA HIS A 162 17.53 -8.30 -28.39
C HIS A 162 16.49 -8.57 -27.30
N ARG A 163 16.20 -9.83 -26.98
CA ARG A 163 15.21 -10.19 -25.96
C ARG A 163 15.73 -9.88 -24.56
N ILE A 164 14.95 -9.13 -23.77
CA ILE A 164 15.32 -8.71 -22.40
C ILE A 164 14.63 -9.58 -21.35
N SER A 165 13.38 -9.95 -21.57
CA SER A 165 12.56 -10.67 -20.60
C SER A 165 11.38 -11.38 -21.24
N SER A 166 10.84 -12.36 -20.54
CA SER A 166 9.61 -13.08 -20.87
C SER A 166 8.77 -13.33 -19.62
N SER A 167 7.46 -13.50 -19.79
CA SER A 167 6.55 -13.94 -18.72
C SER A 167 5.46 -14.86 -19.25
N VAL A 168 4.95 -15.71 -18.37
CA VAL A 168 3.72 -16.47 -18.56
C VAL A 168 2.79 -16.11 -17.41
N ASP A 169 1.78 -15.30 -17.71
CA ASP A 169 0.87 -14.73 -16.73
C ASP A 169 -0.46 -15.47 -16.75
N TYR A 170 -0.88 -15.96 -15.58
CA TYR A 170 -2.15 -16.66 -15.44
C TYR A 170 -3.34 -15.74 -15.76
N ILE A 171 -4.18 -16.16 -16.70
CA ILE A 171 -5.48 -15.54 -16.98
C ILE A 171 -6.56 -16.34 -16.24
N HIS A 172 -7.60 -15.64 -15.75
CA HIS A 172 -8.71 -16.28 -15.06
C HIS A 172 -9.36 -17.35 -15.96
N PRO A 173 -9.63 -18.59 -15.48
CA PRO A 173 -10.11 -19.70 -16.32
C PRO A 173 -11.50 -19.48 -16.94
N GLN A 174 -12.28 -18.52 -16.41
CA GLN A 174 -13.54 -18.11 -17.02
C GLN A 174 -13.35 -17.28 -18.30
N TRP A 175 -12.14 -16.76 -18.56
CA TRP A 175 -11.84 -15.92 -19.71
C TRP A 175 -11.07 -16.67 -20.78
N SER A 176 -10.11 -17.50 -20.37
CA SER A 176 -9.36 -18.39 -21.25
C SER A 176 -8.80 -19.56 -20.45
N ASP A 177 -8.74 -20.73 -21.06
CA ASP A 177 -7.97 -21.89 -20.61
C ASP A 177 -6.48 -21.79 -20.99
N HIS A 178 -6.10 -20.78 -21.76
CA HIS A 178 -4.71 -20.39 -22.03
C HIS A 178 -4.23 -19.28 -21.06
N PHE A 179 -2.93 -19.26 -20.82
CA PHE A 179 -2.22 -18.21 -20.08
C PHE A 179 -1.66 -17.17 -21.06
N LEU A 180 -1.43 -15.96 -20.56
CA LEU A 180 -0.86 -14.88 -21.37
C LEU A 180 0.66 -15.07 -21.48
N VAL A 181 1.14 -15.30 -22.70
CA VAL A 181 2.57 -15.42 -22.99
C VAL A 181 3.09 -14.07 -23.50
N SER A 182 4.15 -13.56 -22.88
CA SER A 182 4.75 -12.26 -23.24
C SER A 182 6.27 -12.37 -23.41
N ALA A 183 6.81 -11.64 -24.40
CA ALA A 183 8.24 -11.42 -24.59
C ALA A 183 8.52 -9.94 -24.87
N SER A 184 9.57 -9.39 -24.26
CA SER A 184 10.00 -8.00 -24.43
C SER A 184 11.34 -7.94 -25.15
N PHE A 185 11.41 -7.13 -26.21
CA PHE A 185 12.60 -6.92 -27.02
C PHE A 185 13.09 -5.47 -26.89
N LEU A 186 14.41 -5.29 -26.76
CA LEU A 186 15.09 -4.00 -26.84
C LEU A 186 15.82 -3.94 -28.17
N PHE A 187 15.26 -3.22 -29.13
CA PHE A 187 15.95 -3.00 -30.40
C PHE A 187 16.96 -1.88 -30.27
N ASP A 188 18.20 -2.14 -30.70
CA ASP A 188 19.17 -1.09 -30.90
C ASP A 188 18.70 -0.22 -32.06
N SER A 189 18.49 1.06 -31.80
CA SER A 189 18.30 2.00 -32.90
C SER A 189 19.59 1.98 -33.71
N GLY A 190 19.55 1.53 -34.96
CA GLY A 190 20.70 1.58 -35.88
C GLY A 190 21.21 3.00 -36.10
N THR A 191 20.44 4.01 -35.68
CA THR A 191 21.01 5.28 -35.25
C THR A 191 21.65 5.09 -33.88
N VAL A 192 22.99 5.07 -33.84
CA VAL A 192 23.72 5.50 -32.65
C VAL A 192 23.27 6.94 -32.38
N LEU A 193 22.13 7.09 -31.71
CA LEU A 193 21.71 8.32 -31.09
C LEU A 193 22.70 8.46 -29.96
N GLY A 194 23.82 9.12 -30.25
CA GLY A 194 24.84 9.42 -29.27
C GLY A 194 24.20 10.07 -28.05
N LYS A 195 24.97 10.18 -26.97
CA LYS A 195 24.62 11.06 -25.84
C LYS A 195 24.47 12.50 -26.36
N GLY A 196 23.31 12.85 -26.92
CA GLY A 196 23.24 13.98 -27.85
C GLY A 196 21.83 14.47 -28.19
N LEU A 197 20.78 13.65 -28.12
CA LEU A 197 19.41 14.19 -28.15
C LEU A 197 19.08 14.80 -26.79
N TRP A 198 19.44 16.06 -26.64
CA TRP A 198 18.89 16.87 -25.58
C TRP A 198 17.37 16.98 -25.79
N ARG A 199 16.60 16.48 -24.83
CA ARG A 199 15.14 16.56 -24.84
C ARG A 199 14.70 17.64 -23.85
N ALA A 200 13.98 18.65 -24.34
CA ALA A 200 13.28 19.59 -23.48
C ALA A 200 12.13 18.88 -22.76
N ASN A 201 11.74 19.36 -21.58
CA ASN A 201 10.49 18.95 -20.97
C ASN A 201 9.32 19.48 -21.83
N PRO A 202 8.46 18.63 -22.42
CA PRO A 202 7.37 19.07 -23.28
C PRO A 202 6.40 20.02 -22.58
N ARG A 203 6.35 20.00 -21.23
CA ARG A 203 5.49 20.92 -20.48
C ARG A 203 5.89 22.39 -20.57
N LEU A 204 7.12 22.68 -21.02
CA LEU A 204 7.58 24.05 -21.21
C LEU A 204 6.79 24.77 -22.30
N SER A 205 6.26 24.07 -23.32
CA SER A 205 5.44 24.69 -24.37
C SER A 205 4.09 25.21 -23.86
N TYR A 206 3.62 24.73 -22.70
CA TYR A 206 2.41 25.26 -22.05
C TYR A 206 2.70 26.50 -21.18
N ASN A 207 3.97 26.89 -21.01
CA ASN A 207 4.35 28.07 -20.24
C ASN A 207 4.50 29.27 -21.19
N GLN A 208 3.51 30.16 -21.22
CA GLN A 208 3.50 31.34 -22.10
C GLN A 208 4.76 32.21 -21.96
N HIS A 209 5.26 32.39 -20.74
CA HIS A 209 6.46 33.19 -20.50
C HIS A 209 7.73 32.54 -21.08
N PHE A 210 7.84 31.21 -21.00
CA PHE A 210 8.91 30.47 -21.67
C PHE A 210 8.84 30.64 -23.19
N CYS A 211 7.64 30.50 -23.77
CA CYS A 211 7.45 30.61 -25.22
C CYS A 211 7.83 31.99 -25.74
N LEU A 212 7.40 33.08 -25.07
CA LEU A 212 7.73 34.45 -25.46
C LEU A 212 9.25 34.73 -25.40
N GLN A 213 9.92 34.26 -24.35
CA GLN A 213 11.37 34.47 -24.22
C GLN A 213 12.17 33.61 -25.21
N LEU A 214 11.72 32.38 -25.49
CA LEU A 214 12.36 31.52 -26.48
C LEU A 214 12.21 32.11 -27.89
N ASP A 215 11.02 32.62 -28.20
CA ASP A 215 10.72 33.27 -29.49
C ASP A 215 11.60 34.50 -29.72
N SER A 216 11.66 35.41 -28.74
CA SER A 216 12.55 36.59 -28.79
C SER A 216 14.03 36.19 -28.95
N HIS A 217 14.44 35.12 -28.28
CA HIS A 217 15.82 34.62 -28.36
C HIS A 217 16.14 34.03 -29.74
N ILE A 218 15.24 33.23 -30.32
CA ILE A 218 15.39 32.69 -31.67
C ILE A 218 15.42 33.82 -32.69
N HIS A 219 14.51 34.80 -32.58
CA HIS A 219 14.46 35.95 -33.48
C HIS A 219 15.77 36.75 -33.50
N SER A 220 16.34 37.05 -32.33
CA SER A 220 17.62 37.74 -32.23
C SER A 220 18.78 36.90 -32.80
N LEU A 221 18.75 35.59 -32.55
CA LEU A 221 19.84 34.69 -32.95
C LEU A 221 19.89 34.50 -34.46
N VAL A 222 18.73 34.27 -35.10
CA VAL A 222 18.63 34.09 -36.57
C VAL A 222 19.20 35.28 -37.33
N HIS A 223 18.96 36.51 -36.85
CA HIS A 223 19.51 37.73 -37.47
C HIS A 223 21.03 37.88 -37.28
N SER A 224 21.62 37.17 -36.31
CA SER A 224 23.04 37.22 -36.00
C SER A 224 23.86 36.07 -36.62
N LEU A 225 23.21 35.15 -37.34
CA LEU A 225 23.89 34.00 -37.94
C LEU A 225 24.76 34.44 -39.14
N PRO A 226 26.04 34.00 -39.21
CA PRO A 226 26.90 34.33 -40.34
C PRO A 226 26.41 33.72 -41.65
N THR A 227 26.29 34.53 -42.70
CA THR A 227 25.86 34.08 -44.04
C THR A 227 26.89 33.19 -44.74
N SER A 228 28.11 33.10 -44.21
CA SER A 228 29.18 32.26 -44.72
C SER A 228 29.05 30.77 -44.37
N LEU A 229 28.18 30.42 -43.42
CA LEU A 229 27.93 29.03 -43.02
C LEU A 229 26.89 28.37 -43.92
N SER A 230 27.01 27.07 -44.16
CA SER A 230 25.97 26.31 -44.86
C SER A 230 24.65 26.29 -44.08
N VAL A 231 23.54 26.06 -44.76
CA VAL A 231 22.20 25.99 -44.13
C VAL A 231 22.18 24.95 -42.99
N GLN A 232 22.90 23.84 -43.16
CA GLN A 232 22.99 22.79 -42.15
C GLN A 232 23.78 23.27 -40.90
N GLU A 233 24.89 23.96 -41.10
CA GLU A 233 25.69 24.51 -40.00
C GLU A 233 24.97 25.64 -39.25
N GLN A 234 24.24 26.49 -39.97
CA GLN A 234 23.37 27.50 -39.38
C GLN A 234 22.27 26.85 -38.50
N TRP A 235 21.67 25.77 -38.99
CA TRP A 235 20.65 25.01 -38.26
C TRP A 235 21.21 24.32 -37.01
N ASP A 236 22.40 23.74 -37.08
CA ASP A 236 23.03 23.08 -35.93
C ASP A 236 23.53 24.09 -34.88
N SER A 237 23.96 25.29 -35.30
CA SER A 237 24.25 26.42 -34.40
C SER A 237 22.99 26.85 -33.64
N LEU A 238 21.88 27.08 -34.37
CA LEU A 238 20.58 27.42 -33.79
C LEU A 238 20.10 26.40 -32.76
N LYS A 239 20.19 25.09 -33.07
CA LYS A 239 19.84 24.03 -32.11
C LYS A 239 20.67 24.11 -30.85
N THR A 240 21.97 24.32 -30.98
CA THR A 240 22.91 24.36 -29.85
C THR A 240 22.57 25.50 -28.90
N ASP A 241 22.34 26.70 -29.43
CA ASP A 241 21.95 27.86 -28.62
C ASP A 241 20.57 27.70 -27.97
N VAL A 242 19.59 27.16 -28.70
CA VAL A 242 18.27 26.84 -28.13
C VAL A 242 18.39 25.84 -26.98
N ILE A 243 19.23 24.81 -27.11
CA ILE A 243 19.54 23.87 -26.02
C ILE A 243 20.13 24.61 -24.80
N HIS A 244 21.08 25.51 -25.02
CA HIS A 244 21.71 26.29 -23.95
C HIS A 244 20.72 27.22 -23.25
N PHE A 245 19.89 27.92 -24.01
CA PHE A 245 18.82 28.78 -23.51
C PHE A 245 17.86 27.99 -22.63
N ILE A 246 17.33 26.86 -23.11
CA ILE A 246 16.35 26.08 -22.36
C ILE A 246 16.98 25.44 -21.13
N ARG A 247 18.24 24.98 -21.21
CA ARG A 247 19.01 24.52 -20.02
C ARG A 247 19.19 25.64 -19.00
N SER A 248 19.45 26.87 -19.42
CA SER A 248 19.56 28.03 -18.54
C SER A 248 18.22 28.37 -17.89
N TYR A 249 17.14 28.43 -18.68
CA TYR A 249 15.77 28.62 -18.22
C TYR A 249 15.35 27.56 -17.20
N CYS A 250 15.56 26.27 -17.51
CA CYS A 250 15.26 25.16 -16.62
C CYS A 250 16.10 25.16 -15.35
N ARG A 251 17.37 25.62 -15.40
CA ARG A 251 18.22 25.76 -14.21
C ARG A 251 17.74 26.89 -13.31
N ARG A 252 17.30 28.03 -13.87
CA ARG A 252 16.63 29.11 -13.12
C ARG A 252 15.30 28.61 -12.52
N LEU A 253 14.48 27.92 -13.30
CA LEU A 253 13.23 27.31 -12.84
C LEU A 253 13.47 26.23 -11.79
N ARG A 254 14.50 25.39 -11.92
CA ARG A 254 14.88 24.38 -10.92
C ARG A 254 15.38 24.99 -9.64
N ARG A 255 16.23 26.03 -9.71
CA ARG A 255 16.58 26.83 -8.53
C ARG A 255 15.31 27.37 -7.89
N ASN A 256 14.32 27.81 -8.66
CA ASN A 256 13.02 28.21 -8.12
C ASN A 256 12.13 27.03 -7.67
N LEU A 257 12.31 25.77 -8.14
CA LEU A 257 11.52 24.56 -7.83
C LEU A 257 12.07 23.72 -6.67
N THR A 258 13.40 23.59 -6.55
CA THR A 258 14.06 23.10 -5.32
C THR A 258 14.00 24.15 -4.22
N THR A 259 13.79 25.41 -4.60
CA THR A 259 13.31 26.50 -3.75
C THR A 259 11.82 26.74 -3.98
N ILE A 260 11.03 25.69 -4.28
CA ILE A 260 9.66 25.66 -3.76
C ILE A 260 9.80 25.01 -2.38
N GLU A 261 10.40 25.78 -1.47
CA GLU A 261 9.66 26.05 -0.23
C GLU A 261 8.19 26.24 -0.64
N ALA A 262 7.25 25.64 0.05
CA ALA A 262 5.89 26.15 -0.05
C ALA A 262 5.93 27.59 0.52
N HIS A 263 6.38 28.56 -0.27
CA HIS A 263 6.53 29.96 0.10
C HIS A 263 5.15 30.52 0.50
N SER A 264 4.07 29.90 0.00
CA SER A 264 2.70 30.16 0.43
C SER A 264 1.92 28.89 0.77
N ILE A 265 0.97 29.05 1.69
CA ILE A 265 -0.03 28.05 2.08
C ILE A 265 -0.80 27.53 0.85
N ALA A 266 -1.13 28.41 -0.11
CA ALA A 266 -1.89 28.09 -1.31
C ALA A 266 -1.18 27.06 -2.23
N GLN A 267 0.12 27.20 -2.47
CA GLN A 267 0.88 26.27 -3.31
C GLN A 267 0.93 24.86 -2.70
N ARG A 268 1.11 24.78 -1.38
CA ARG A 268 1.07 23.49 -0.66
C ARG A 268 -0.30 22.85 -0.77
N ASP A 269 -1.37 23.62 -0.59
CA ASP A 269 -2.73 23.10 -0.61
C ASP A 269 -3.13 22.62 -2.02
N ALA A 270 -2.68 23.30 -3.08
CA ALA A 270 -2.80 22.84 -4.46
C ALA A 270 -2.02 21.54 -4.71
N PHE A 271 -0.78 21.44 -4.22
CA PHE A 271 0.02 20.23 -4.30
C PHE A 271 -0.63 19.04 -3.56
N CYS A 272 -1.12 19.27 -2.34
CA CYS A 272 -1.82 18.26 -1.54
C CYS A 272 -3.08 17.78 -2.26
N SER A 273 -3.83 18.69 -2.89
CA SER A 273 -5.01 18.35 -3.68
C SER A 273 -4.64 17.46 -4.88
N SER A 274 -3.61 17.81 -5.64
CA SER A 274 -3.12 17.00 -6.77
C SER A 274 -2.64 15.61 -6.33
N LEU A 275 -1.94 15.53 -5.18
CA LEU A 275 -1.49 14.26 -4.62
C LEU A 275 -2.67 13.38 -4.18
N LEU A 276 -3.69 13.97 -3.56
CA LEU A 276 -4.91 13.26 -3.18
C LEU A 276 -5.62 12.68 -4.40
N THR A 277 -5.79 13.47 -5.47
CA THR A 277 -6.37 12.99 -6.74
C THR A 277 -5.59 11.81 -7.30
N THR A 278 -4.24 11.86 -7.26
CA THR A 278 -3.40 10.74 -7.71
C THR A 278 -3.66 9.46 -6.90
N ILE A 279 -3.77 9.58 -5.57
CA ILE A 279 -4.08 8.46 -4.67
C ILE A 279 -5.46 7.88 -4.98
N GLN A 280 -6.47 8.74 -5.15
CA GLN A 280 -7.84 8.33 -5.47
C GLN A 280 -7.93 7.63 -6.83
N SER A 281 -7.28 8.16 -7.87
CA SER A 281 -7.21 7.52 -9.18
C SER A 281 -6.53 6.14 -9.12
N SER A 282 -5.43 6.03 -8.36
CA SER A 282 -4.77 4.73 -8.15
C SER A 282 -5.66 3.74 -7.40
N CYS A 283 -6.41 4.18 -6.39
CA CYS A 283 -7.43 3.35 -5.73
C CYS A 283 -8.46 2.86 -6.75
N ALA A 284 -9.02 3.75 -7.58
CA ALA A 284 -10.02 3.38 -8.60
C ALA A 284 -9.48 2.34 -9.59
N ILE A 285 -8.25 2.50 -10.09
CA ILE A 285 -7.59 1.54 -10.97
C ILE A 285 -7.44 0.17 -10.30
N HIS A 286 -7.07 0.13 -9.02
CA HIS A 286 -6.90 -1.15 -8.32
C HIS A 286 -8.21 -1.78 -7.84
N LEU A 287 -9.31 -1.02 -7.78
CA LEU A 287 -10.64 -1.55 -7.47
C LEU A 287 -11.27 -2.34 -8.63
N THR A 288 -10.79 -2.16 -9.86
CA THR A 288 -11.23 -2.99 -11.00
C THR A 288 -10.76 -4.44 -10.88
N ARG A 289 -9.78 -4.70 -10.01
CA ARG A 289 -9.25 -6.04 -9.73
C ARG A 289 -10.07 -6.72 -8.63
N SER A 290 -10.31 -8.03 -8.76
CA SER A 290 -11.02 -8.87 -7.79
C SER A 290 -10.16 -9.20 -6.54
N LEU A 291 -9.61 -8.18 -5.89
CA LEU A 291 -8.69 -8.35 -4.75
C LEU A 291 -9.43 -8.66 -3.45
N SER A 292 -8.86 -9.57 -2.64
CA SER A 292 -9.28 -9.80 -1.25
C SER A 292 -8.99 -8.61 -0.35
N ILE A 293 -9.58 -8.54 0.85
CA ILE A 293 -9.31 -7.44 1.78
C ILE A 293 -7.82 -7.36 2.17
N ARG A 294 -7.17 -8.52 2.32
CA ARG A 294 -5.73 -8.63 2.56
C ARG A 294 -4.92 -8.21 1.34
N GLY A 295 -5.35 -8.59 0.14
CA GLY A 295 -4.74 -8.16 -1.12
C GLY A 295 -4.79 -6.64 -1.31
N ARG A 296 -5.95 -6.02 -1.02
CA ARG A 296 -6.11 -4.56 -1.02
C ARG A 296 -5.19 -3.89 0.00
N ALA A 297 -5.08 -4.43 1.22
CA ALA A 297 -4.14 -3.91 2.22
C ALA A 297 -2.67 -3.94 1.73
N THR A 298 -2.25 -5.03 1.08
CA THR A 298 -0.92 -5.12 0.47
C THR A 298 -0.73 -4.05 -0.59
N VAL A 299 -1.62 -3.97 -1.60
CA VAL A 299 -1.55 -2.99 -2.69
C VAL A 299 -1.55 -1.56 -2.18
N LEU A 300 -2.35 -1.26 -1.15
CA LEU A 300 -2.42 0.06 -0.54
C LEU A 300 -1.07 0.47 0.06
N ASN A 301 -0.46 -0.42 0.84
CA ASN A 301 0.81 -0.17 1.52
C ASN A 301 2.00 -0.09 0.55
N THR A 302 2.04 -0.96 -0.47
CA THR A 302 3.22 -1.13 -1.34
C THR A 302 3.18 -0.26 -2.59
N LEU A 303 2.00 -0.05 -3.19
CA LEU A 303 1.85 0.65 -4.47
C LEU A 303 1.22 2.04 -4.30
N ILE A 304 -0.01 2.10 -3.78
CA ILE A 304 -0.84 3.31 -3.78
C ILE A 304 -0.20 4.42 -2.92
N LEU A 305 0.26 4.10 -1.71
CA LEU A 305 0.78 5.08 -0.76
C LEU A 305 2.30 5.33 -0.90
N SER A 306 2.98 4.66 -1.85
CA SER A 306 4.43 4.77 -2.05
C SER A 306 4.91 6.22 -2.19
N ARG A 307 4.28 6.98 -3.10
CA ARG A 307 4.61 8.40 -3.33
C ARG A 307 4.30 9.28 -2.11
N LEU A 308 3.22 8.98 -1.38
CA LEU A 308 2.86 9.70 -0.16
C LEU A 308 3.97 9.58 0.89
N TRP A 309 4.58 8.41 1.04
CA TRP A 309 5.67 8.19 2.00
C TRP A 309 6.88 9.08 1.74
N HIS A 310 7.25 9.29 0.49
CA HIS A 310 8.34 10.22 0.13
C HIS A 310 8.00 11.66 0.49
N VAL A 311 6.74 12.08 0.30
CA VAL A 311 6.27 13.44 0.62
C VAL A 311 6.26 13.66 2.13
N LEU A 312 5.62 12.77 2.90
CA LEU A 312 5.45 12.92 4.36
C LEU A 312 6.77 12.87 5.12
N ARG A 313 7.84 12.33 4.51
CA ARG A 313 9.19 12.31 5.08
C ARG A 313 9.81 13.71 5.18
N VAL A 314 9.37 14.67 4.37
CA VAL A 314 9.99 16.00 4.22
C VAL A 314 8.99 17.12 4.50
N ILE A 315 7.78 17.02 3.95
CA ILE A 315 6.81 18.12 3.95
C ILE A 315 5.81 17.94 5.10
N SER A 316 5.60 19.00 5.86
CA SER A 316 4.48 19.12 6.80
C SER A 316 3.18 19.36 6.03
N VAL A 317 2.17 18.54 6.27
CA VAL A 317 0.86 18.63 5.59
C VAL A 317 -0.25 18.95 6.60
N PRO A 318 -1.36 19.58 6.16
CA PRO A 318 -2.53 19.77 7.01
C PRO A 318 -3.12 18.44 7.50
N VAL A 319 -3.66 18.44 8.73
CA VAL A 319 -4.34 17.26 9.29
C VAL A 319 -5.54 16.88 8.41
N SER A 320 -6.28 17.88 7.90
CA SER A 320 -7.41 17.68 6.99
C SER A 320 -7.04 16.94 5.69
N PHE A 321 -5.81 17.10 5.19
CA PHE A 321 -5.33 16.33 4.05
C PHE A 321 -5.11 14.86 4.44
N LEU A 322 -4.49 14.59 5.60
CA LEU A 322 -4.31 13.23 6.09
C LEU A 322 -5.66 12.54 6.34
N ASP A 323 -6.66 13.26 6.83
CA ASP A 323 -8.02 12.73 7.04
C ASP A 323 -8.69 12.35 5.72
N LYS A 324 -8.52 13.18 4.68
CA LYS A 324 -8.99 12.84 3.32
C LYS A 324 -8.28 11.60 2.75
N VAL A 325 -6.97 11.47 2.97
CA VAL A 325 -6.22 10.26 2.59
C VAL A 325 -6.74 9.05 3.35
N LYS A 326 -6.93 9.13 4.67
CA LYS A 326 -7.51 8.07 5.49
C LYS A 326 -8.90 7.66 5.02
N SER A 327 -9.74 8.62 4.64
CA SER A 327 -11.04 8.35 4.04
C SER A 327 -10.92 7.53 2.76
N ALA A 328 -10.04 7.93 1.82
CA ALA A 328 -9.79 7.18 0.59
C ALA A 328 -9.25 5.76 0.87
N MET A 329 -8.34 5.61 1.84
CA MET A 329 -7.86 4.30 2.30
C MET A 329 -9.02 3.42 2.81
N GLY A 330 -9.90 3.97 3.65
CA GLY A 330 -11.05 3.27 4.19
C GLY A 330 -12.02 2.80 3.09
N GLN A 331 -12.34 3.68 2.15
CA GLN A 331 -13.20 3.37 0.99
C GLN A 331 -12.59 2.26 0.11
N PHE A 332 -11.29 2.34 -0.16
CA PHE A 332 -10.58 1.34 -0.95
C PHE A 332 -10.56 -0.04 -0.27
N LEU A 333 -10.13 -0.09 1.00
CA LEU A 333 -10.01 -1.34 1.75
C LEU A 333 -11.37 -2.04 1.91
N GLN A 334 -12.44 -1.26 2.06
CA GLN A 334 -13.77 -1.75 2.40
C GLN A 334 -14.75 -1.65 1.24
N HIS A 335 -14.25 -1.62 0.01
CA HIS A 335 -15.09 -1.61 -1.18
C HIS A 335 -16.09 -2.79 -1.16
N ARG A 336 -17.38 -2.47 -1.33
CA ARG A 336 -18.53 -3.40 -1.24
C ARG A 336 -18.64 -4.13 0.11
N MET A 337 -18.16 -3.53 1.19
CA MET A 337 -18.33 -4.04 2.56
C MET A 337 -19.16 -3.07 3.39
N PHE A 338 -20.27 -3.56 3.93
CA PHE A 338 -21.11 -2.80 4.85
C PHE A 338 -21.71 -3.75 5.90
N PRO A 339 -21.66 -3.44 7.21
CA PRO A 339 -21.13 -2.21 7.80
C PRO A 339 -19.59 -2.14 7.82
N PRO A 340 -18.99 -0.95 7.80
CA PRO A 340 -17.54 -0.80 7.80
C PRO A 340 -16.92 -1.11 9.17
N ILE A 341 -15.71 -1.69 9.14
CA ILE A 341 -14.74 -1.77 10.22
C ILE A 341 -14.03 -0.41 10.33
N LYS A 342 -13.75 0.04 11.55
CA LYS A 342 -13.02 1.31 11.77
C LYS A 342 -11.62 1.22 11.15
N LEU A 343 -11.17 2.28 10.46
CA LEU A 343 -9.84 2.31 9.85
C LEU A 343 -8.72 2.10 10.89
N SER A 344 -8.88 2.65 12.10
CA SER A 344 -7.94 2.43 13.21
C SER A 344 -7.75 0.95 13.52
N THR A 345 -8.83 0.16 13.50
CA THR A 345 -8.79 -1.30 13.64
C THR A 345 -8.04 -1.95 12.47
N LEU A 346 -8.28 -1.51 11.23
CA LEU A 346 -7.57 -2.04 10.04
C LEU A 346 -6.06 -1.69 10.05
N CYS A 347 -5.68 -0.59 10.69
CA CYS A 347 -4.28 -0.20 10.87
C CYS A 347 -3.54 -1.01 11.95
N LEU A 348 -4.26 -1.76 12.79
CA LEU A 348 -3.63 -2.65 13.77
C LEU A 348 -2.81 -3.76 13.08
N PRO A 349 -1.80 -4.33 13.76
CA PRO A 349 -1.10 -5.51 13.27
C PRO A 349 -2.05 -6.69 13.00
N LEU A 350 -1.65 -7.59 12.09
CA LEU A 350 -2.39 -8.84 11.79
C LEU A 350 -2.67 -9.68 13.05
N ARG A 351 -1.70 -9.72 13.98
CA ARG A 351 -1.80 -10.41 15.29
C ARG A 351 -2.78 -9.78 16.29
N SER A 352 -3.39 -8.65 15.93
CA SER A 352 -4.34 -7.92 16.76
C SER A 352 -5.65 -7.70 16.00
N GLY A 353 -5.90 -8.50 14.95
CA GLY A 353 -7.11 -8.43 14.13
C GLY A 353 -7.14 -7.32 13.08
N GLY A 354 -6.07 -6.54 12.91
CA GLY A 354 -5.99 -5.56 11.83
C GLY A 354 -5.43 -6.14 10.53
N LEU A 355 -5.12 -5.28 9.56
CA LEU A 355 -4.54 -5.62 8.26
C LEU A 355 -3.08 -5.15 8.12
N GLY A 356 -2.51 -4.49 9.13
CA GLY A 356 -1.17 -3.92 9.09
C GLY A 356 -1.03 -2.73 8.13
N VAL A 357 -2.13 -2.05 7.80
CA VAL A 357 -2.12 -0.84 6.96
C VAL A 357 -1.49 0.31 7.75
N LEU A 358 -0.61 1.09 7.10
CA LEU A 358 0.09 2.19 7.76
C LEU A 358 -0.81 3.43 7.89
N ASP A 359 -1.12 3.87 9.11
CA ASP A 359 -1.79 5.15 9.35
C ASP A 359 -0.85 6.30 8.90
N PRO A 360 -1.28 7.18 7.96
CA PRO A 360 -0.43 8.24 7.43
C PRO A 360 0.09 9.23 8.48
N SER A 361 -0.72 9.55 9.50
CA SER A 361 -0.32 10.48 10.56
C SER A 361 0.75 9.89 11.46
N ILE A 362 0.60 8.61 11.83
CA ILE A 362 1.60 7.91 12.65
C ILE A 362 2.87 7.65 11.82
N GLN A 363 2.72 7.27 10.56
CA GLN A 363 3.83 7.01 9.65
C GLN A 363 4.68 8.27 9.40
N GLN A 364 4.05 9.45 9.31
CA GLN A 364 4.76 10.72 9.21
C GLN A 364 5.69 10.97 10.41
N GLY A 365 5.20 10.73 11.63
CA GLY A 365 6.02 10.83 12.84
C GLY A 365 7.15 9.80 12.87
N ALA A 366 6.88 8.57 12.44
CA ALA A 366 7.89 7.51 12.36
C ALA A 366 9.08 7.88 11.46
N PHE A 367 8.84 8.64 10.38
CA PHE A 367 9.91 9.13 9.50
C PHE A 367 10.79 10.20 10.15
N GLN A 368 10.33 10.86 11.21
CA GLN A 368 11.10 11.89 11.91
C GLN A 368 12.06 11.31 12.95
N LEU A 369 11.98 10.02 13.27
CA LEU A 369 12.87 9.37 14.24
C LEU A 369 14.36 9.55 13.94
N ARG A 370 14.72 9.61 12.66
CA ARG A 370 16.12 9.86 12.23
C ARG A 370 16.65 11.22 12.69
N TRP A 371 15.77 12.21 12.88
CA TRP A 371 16.11 13.54 13.36
C TRP A 371 15.87 13.66 14.86
N LEU A 372 14.79 13.05 15.35
CA LEU A 372 14.41 13.10 16.75
C LEU A 372 15.47 12.48 17.67
N ARG A 373 16.00 11.30 17.33
CA ARG A 373 17.00 10.62 18.15
C ARG A 373 18.26 11.44 18.42
N PRO A 374 18.98 11.99 17.42
CA PRO A 374 20.18 12.78 17.69
C PRO A 374 19.85 14.07 18.45
N LEU A 375 18.69 14.70 18.20
CA LEU A 375 18.26 15.89 18.93
C LEU A 375 17.95 15.60 20.41
N CYS A 376 17.36 14.43 20.72
CA CYS A 376 17.11 14.02 22.09
C CYS A 376 18.37 13.54 22.83
N LEU A 377 19.27 12.80 22.17
CA LEU A 377 20.40 12.13 22.84
C LEU A 377 21.69 12.95 22.85
N SER A 378 21.92 13.78 21.84
CA SER A 378 23.18 14.50 21.66
C SER A 378 22.94 15.89 21.06
N PRO A 379 22.11 16.75 21.69
CA PRO A 379 21.75 18.05 21.12
C PRO A 379 22.97 18.92 20.81
N HIS A 380 24.06 18.81 21.57
CA HIS A 380 25.26 19.64 21.37
C HIS A 380 26.31 19.04 20.42
N SER A 381 26.25 17.74 20.12
CA SER A 381 27.29 17.01 19.38
C SER A 381 26.70 16.06 18.34
N THR A 382 25.67 16.49 17.62
CA THR A 382 25.06 15.68 16.56
C THR A 382 26.02 15.53 15.37
N SER A 383 26.08 14.35 14.74
CA SER A 383 26.89 14.11 13.53
C SER A 383 26.07 14.19 12.23
N GLY A 384 26.76 14.40 11.10
CA GLY A 384 26.14 14.53 9.76
C GLY A 384 25.82 15.97 9.37
N LEU A 385 25.11 16.17 8.24
CA LEU A 385 24.82 17.53 7.72
C LEU A 385 23.57 18.17 8.34
N VAL A 386 22.48 17.40 8.46
CA VAL A 386 21.14 17.92 8.81
C VAL A 386 20.95 18.08 10.34
N PRO A 387 21.32 17.10 11.19
CA PRO A 387 21.11 17.24 12.64
C PRO A 387 21.84 18.43 13.29
N PRO A 388 23.09 18.81 12.92
CA PRO A 388 23.73 20.00 13.47
C PRO A 388 23.00 21.28 13.12
N TRP A 389 22.50 21.39 11.88
CA TRP A 389 21.73 22.53 11.42
C TRP A 389 20.40 22.66 12.17
N LEU A 390 19.67 21.56 12.34
CA LEU A 390 18.46 21.55 13.17
C LEU A 390 18.77 21.98 14.60
N SER A 391 19.82 21.42 15.21
CA SER A 391 20.21 21.79 16.56
C SER A 391 20.60 23.26 16.69
N PHE A 392 21.31 23.80 15.70
CA PHE A 392 21.61 25.24 15.61
C PHE A 392 20.33 26.07 15.57
N LEU A 393 19.39 25.76 14.68
CA LEU A 393 18.12 26.48 14.59
C LEU A 393 17.33 26.43 15.90
N LEU A 394 17.24 25.25 16.52
CA LEU A 394 16.53 25.10 17.78
C LEU A 394 17.15 26.00 18.86
N ARG A 395 18.48 26.01 19.00
CA ARG A 395 19.19 26.87 19.96
C ARG A 395 19.06 28.36 19.65
N TYR A 396 19.10 28.72 18.37
CA TYR A 396 18.96 30.10 17.93
C TYR A 396 17.62 30.70 18.37
N HIS A 397 16.53 29.94 18.25
CA HIS A 397 15.19 30.39 18.62
C HIS A 397 14.82 30.20 20.10
N THR A 398 15.62 29.50 20.91
CA THR A 398 15.27 29.23 22.33
C THR A 398 15.85 30.21 23.34
N SER A 399 16.68 31.18 22.91
CA SER A 399 17.15 32.36 23.67
C SER A 399 17.42 32.11 25.17
N GLY A 400 18.13 31.04 25.51
CA GLY A 400 18.53 30.70 26.89
C GLY A 400 17.75 29.56 27.55
N THR A 401 16.71 29.02 26.89
CA THR A 401 16.03 27.79 27.33
C THR A 401 16.75 26.57 26.76
N ASP A 402 16.89 25.52 27.57
CA ASP A 402 17.47 24.26 27.14
C ASP A 402 16.73 23.70 25.89
N PRO A 403 17.45 23.34 24.82
CA PRO A 403 16.85 22.91 23.57
C PRO A 403 16.06 21.59 23.71
N GLN A 404 16.45 20.69 24.62
CA GLN A 404 15.71 19.46 24.86
C GLN A 404 14.39 19.74 25.60
N LEU A 405 14.38 20.66 26.58
CA LEU A 405 13.12 21.09 27.21
C LEU A 405 12.15 21.68 26.18
N THR A 406 12.66 22.48 25.24
CA THR A 406 11.86 23.04 24.13
C THR A 406 11.27 21.94 23.24
N LEU A 407 12.05 20.89 22.97
CA LEU A 407 11.59 19.75 22.19
C LEU A 407 10.47 18.99 22.92
N LEU A 408 10.60 18.80 24.23
CA LEU A 408 9.71 17.99 25.08
C LEU A 408 8.40 18.69 25.44
N PHE A 409 8.45 19.97 25.79
CA PHE A 409 7.31 20.71 26.33
C PHE A 409 6.73 21.66 25.29
N HIS A 410 5.45 21.44 24.94
CA HIS A 410 4.75 22.20 23.91
C HIS A 410 4.79 23.71 24.13
N ASP A 411 4.56 24.15 25.37
CA ASP A 411 4.46 25.58 25.73
C ASP A 411 5.82 26.31 25.68
N LEU A 412 6.96 25.58 25.57
CA LEU A 412 8.28 26.19 25.39
C LEU A 412 8.64 26.42 23.91
N ARG A 413 7.84 25.93 22.96
CA ARG A 413 8.20 25.93 21.54
C ARG A 413 8.04 27.32 20.91
N PRO A 414 9.08 27.85 20.23
CA PRO A 414 8.98 29.11 19.51
C PRO A 414 7.89 29.07 18.43
N PRO A 415 7.01 30.08 18.34
CA PRO A 415 5.93 30.12 17.34
C PRO A 415 6.43 29.89 15.91
N ASP A 416 7.58 30.48 15.55
CA ASP A 416 8.22 30.39 14.23
C ASP A 416 8.53 28.95 13.80
N LEU A 417 8.82 28.06 14.77
CA LEU A 417 9.17 26.66 14.52
C LEU A 417 7.94 25.73 14.49
N THR A 418 6.80 26.17 15.03
CA THR A 418 5.55 25.37 15.13
C THR A 418 4.66 25.50 13.89
N GLY A 419 4.87 26.54 13.09
CA GLY A 419 4.10 26.82 11.87
C GLY A 419 4.12 25.68 10.86
N LEU A 420 3.14 25.64 9.97
CA LEU A 420 3.06 24.63 8.89
C LEU A 420 4.30 24.62 7.98
N ALA A 421 4.96 25.77 7.80
CA ALA A 421 6.20 25.90 7.04
C ALA A 421 7.45 25.57 7.86
N GLY A 422 7.33 25.45 9.19
CA GLY A 422 8.45 25.20 10.09
C GLY A 422 9.03 23.80 9.89
N CYS A 423 10.36 23.71 9.82
CA CYS A 423 11.10 22.44 9.69
C CYS A 423 10.92 21.52 10.92
N PHE A 424 10.53 22.08 12.07
CA PHE A 424 10.33 21.34 13.32
C PHE A 424 8.92 20.80 13.53
N ARG A 425 7.91 21.27 12.79
CA ARG A 425 6.51 20.87 13.02
C ARG A 425 6.31 19.36 13.05
N ASN A 426 6.90 18.64 12.08
CA ASN A 426 6.80 17.19 12.03
C ASN A 426 7.58 16.52 13.18
N ILE A 427 8.70 17.10 13.61
CA ILE A 427 9.52 16.60 14.72
C ILE A 427 8.78 16.77 16.05
N PHE A 428 8.18 17.94 16.28
CA PHE A 428 7.32 18.22 17.43
C PHE A 428 6.11 17.29 17.49
N SER A 429 5.39 17.15 16.36
CA SER A 429 4.27 16.20 16.26
C SER A 429 4.72 14.75 16.51
N ALA A 430 5.96 14.39 16.18
CA ALA A 430 6.48 13.04 16.41
C ALA A 430 6.80 12.78 17.89
N ILE A 431 7.43 13.74 18.59
CA ILE A 431 7.75 13.57 20.01
C ILE A 431 6.49 13.63 20.88
N ASP A 432 5.50 14.48 20.55
CA ASP A 432 4.23 14.60 21.27
C ASP A 432 3.41 13.31 21.30
N ARG A 433 3.61 12.44 20.31
CA ARG A 433 2.90 11.16 20.19
C ARG A 433 3.56 10.04 20.99
N LEU A 434 4.77 10.24 21.50
CA LEU A 434 5.46 9.22 22.26
C LEU A 434 4.81 9.06 23.65
N PRO A 435 4.63 7.81 24.11
CA PRO A 435 4.23 7.59 25.50
C PRO A 435 5.35 8.07 26.42
N HIS A 436 4.95 8.67 27.53
CA HIS A 436 5.85 9.21 28.53
C HIS A 436 5.26 8.98 29.92
N ASP A 437 6.13 8.74 30.88
CA ASP A 437 5.78 8.69 32.30
C ASP A 437 6.81 9.50 33.08
N PHE A 438 6.34 10.61 33.66
CA PHE A 438 7.17 11.50 34.46
C PHE A 438 6.89 11.35 35.97
N SER A 439 6.01 10.41 36.36
CA SER A 439 5.56 10.24 37.73
C SER A 439 6.66 9.82 38.69
N SER A 440 7.75 9.20 38.23
CA SER A 440 8.88 8.71 39.03
C SER A 440 10.11 9.62 39.01
N LEU A 441 10.05 10.76 38.32
CA LEU A 441 11.20 11.66 38.15
C LEU A 441 11.45 12.55 39.38
N ALA A 442 12.72 12.92 39.60
CA ALA A 442 13.13 14.01 40.48
C ALA A 442 14.15 14.90 39.74
N PRO A 443 13.68 15.77 38.83
CA PRO A 443 14.55 16.74 38.18
C PRO A 443 15.16 17.71 39.21
N ASN A 444 16.31 18.29 38.88
CA ASN A 444 16.91 19.31 39.74
C ASN A 444 16.06 20.60 39.73
N ILE A 445 16.31 21.47 40.71
CA ILE A 445 15.47 22.66 40.96
C ILE A 445 15.54 23.65 39.80
N ALA A 446 16.74 23.87 39.24
CA ALA A 446 16.93 24.71 38.06
C ALA A 446 16.07 24.26 36.87
N THR A 447 15.99 22.95 36.64
CA THR A 447 15.12 22.37 35.60
C THR A 447 13.66 22.59 35.94
N CYS A 448 13.23 22.36 37.19
CA CYS A 448 11.84 22.57 37.62
C CYS A 448 11.37 24.00 37.34
N LEU A 449 12.19 24.99 37.70
CA LEU A 449 11.90 26.42 37.51
C LEU A 449 11.73 26.81 36.04
N ALA A 450 12.49 26.18 35.14
CA ALA A 450 12.46 26.42 33.71
C ALA A 450 11.23 25.81 32.99
N LEU A 451 10.45 24.95 33.65
CA LEU A 451 9.28 24.30 33.04
C LEU A 451 8.11 25.28 32.89
N PRO A 452 7.23 25.09 31.89
CA PRO A 452 5.96 25.79 31.82
C PRO A 452 5.07 25.42 33.01
N LEU A 453 4.43 26.43 33.60
CA LEU A 453 3.54 26.25 34.75
C LEU A 453 2.37 25.30 34.42
N ARG A 454 1.88 25.33 33.18
CA ARG A 454 0.81 24.45 32.73
C ARG A 454 1.25 22.97 32.68
N SER A 455 2.48 22.70 32.26
CA SER A 455 3.01 21.33 32.12
C SER A 455 3.18 20.61 33.46
N VAL A 456 3.27 21.36 34.57
CA VAL A 456 3.38 20.81 35.93
C VAL A 456 2.04 20.65 36.65
N CYS A 457 0.93 20.93 35.96
CA CYS A 457 -0.42 20.81 36.50
C CYS A 457 -1.12 19.53 36.02
N LEU A 458 -1.91 18.92 36.91
CA LEU A 458 -2.80 17.79 36.66
C LEU A 458 -4.25 18.21 36.97
N PRO A 459 -5.21 17.89 36.10
CA PRO A 459 -6.61 18.16 36.38
C PRO A 459 -7.09 17.22 37.50
N ALA A 460 -7.76 17.76 38.53
CA ALA A 460 -8.29 16.92 39.61
C ALA A 460 -9.48 16.07 39.14
N THR A 461 -10.23 16.55 38.13
CA THR A 461 -11.36 15.85 37.51
C THR A 461 -11.28 15.95 35.99
N SER A 462 -11.96 15.05 35.27
CA SER A 462 -12.02 15.06 33.79
C SER A 462 -12.65 16.34 33.20
N THR A 463 -13.37 17.12 34.00
CA THR A 463 -13.99 18.39 33.63
C THR A 463 -13.12 19.62 33.90
N THR A 464 -12.03 19.48 34.66
CA THR A 464 -11.15 20.60 35.00
C THR A 464 -10.40 21.10 33.77
N SER A 465 -10.60 22.37 33.41
CA SER A 465 -9.92 23.02 32.28
C SER A 465 -8.82 23.98 32.72
N PHE A 466 -7.80 24.13 31.87
CA PHE A 466 -6.68 25.05 32.07
C PHE A 466 -6.86 26.31 31.22
N PRO A 467 -6.78 27.51 31.80
CA PRO A 467 -6.88 28.76 31.04
C PRO A 467 -5.75 28.91 30.02
N PRO A 468 -6.02 29.37 28.79
CA PRO A 468 -4.97 29.65 27.79
C PRO A 468 -3.95 30.69 28.28
N SER A 469 -4.36 31.60 29.16
CA SER A 469 -3.50 32.63 29.75
C SER A 469 -2.34 32.08 30.58
N TRP A 470 -2.29 30.78 30.86
CA TRP A 470 -1.20 30.14 31.60
C TRP A 470 -0.07 29.63 30.69
N GLN A 471 -0.27 29.60 29.37
CA GLN A 471 0.70 29.03 28.42
C GLN A 471 2.06 29.73 28.41
N HIS A 472 2.12 31.00 28.82
CA HIS A 472 3.36 31.79 28.85
C HIS A 472 4.03 31.83 30.23
N LEU A 473 3.40 31.27 31.27
CA LEU A 473 3.94 31.28 32.63
C LEU A 473 4.89 30.10 32.84
N ARG A 474 5.94 30.34 33.62
CA ARG A 474 6.91 29.35 34.06
C ARG A 474 6.75 29.05 35.54
N VAL A 475 7.34 27.94 35.99
CA VAL A 475 7.37 27.59 37.42
C VAL A 475 8.10 28.66 38.23
N GLU A 476 9.15 29.29 37.67
CA GLU A 476 9.87 30.41 38.30
C GLU A 476 9.01 31.65 38.59
N ASP A 477 7.91 31.85 37.86
CA ASP A 477 6.97 32.96 38.12
C ASP A 477 6.15 32.72 39.40
N ALA A 478 5.90 31.45 39.75
CA ALA A 478 5.06 31.06 40.87
C ALA A 478 5.87 30.63 42.10
N PHE A 479 7.05 30.07 41.91
CA PHE A 479 7.90 29.48 42.96
C PHE A 479 9.29 30.12 42.97
N LEU A 480 9.93 30.10 44.14
CA LEU A 480 11.32 30.53 44.35
C LEU A 480 12.08 29.42 45.10
N VAL A 481 13.42 29.50 45.11
CA VAL A 481 14.27 28.55 45.83
C VAL A 481 14.48 29.05 47.26
N ASP A 482 14.16 28.22 48.23
CA ASP A 482 14.59 28.43 49.62
C ASP A 482 16.05 27.94 49.75
N PRO A 483 17.03 28.84 49.93
CA PRO A 483 18.44 28.48 49.99
C PRO A 483 18.80 27.68 51.25
N SER A 484 18.00 27.74 52.32
CA SER A 484 18.29 27.03 53.58
C SER A 484 18.09 25.53 53.46
N PHE A 485 17.18 25.09 52.59
CA PHE A 485 16.81 23.68 52.43
C PHE A 485 17.01 23.15 51.01
N ASP A 486 17.38 24.01 50.06
CA ASP A 486 17.45 23.72 48.62
C ASP A 486 16.15 23.05 48.15
N VAL A 487 15.04 23.77 48.35
CA VAL A 487 13.69 23.34 47.95
C VAL A 487 12.95 24.49 47.27
N LEU A 488 11.92 24.14 46.50
CA LEU A 488 10.99 25.14 45.99
C LEU A 488 9.99 25.57 47.09
N CYS A 489 9.71 26.86 47.16
CA CYS A 489 8.65 27.42 47.98
C CYS A 489 7.79 28.39 47.17
N ARG A 490 6.53 28.55 47.61
CA ARG A 490 5.56 29.44 46.97
C ARG A 490 6.02 30.89 47.11
N ARG A 491 6.05 31.65 46.00
CA ARG A 491 6.25 33.10 46.06
C ARG A 491 5.10 33.77 46.81
N ALA A 492 5.43 34.73 47.66
CA ALA A 492 4.41 35.56 48.28
C ALA A 492 3.74 36.44 47.21
N PRO A 493 2.46 36.83 47.37
CA PRO A 493 1.78 37.67 46.40
C PRO A 493 2.43 39.03 46.11
N ALA A 494 3.31 39.50 47.00
CA ALA A 494 4.10 40.72 46.83
C ALA A 494 5.31 40.52 45.89
N ASP A 495 5.82 39.30 45.77
CA ASP A 495 7.07 38.96 45.07
C ASP A 495 6.83 38.33 43.69
N PHE A 496 5.60 38.43 43.19
CA PHE A 496 5.27 37.93 41.85
C PHE A 496 5.93 38.81 40.79
N PRO A 497 6.83 38.25 39.96
CA PRO A 497 7.57 39.04 39.00
C PRO A 497 6.65 39.60 37.91
N ARG A 498 5.61 38.85 37.52
CA ARG A 498 4.68 39.16 36.43
C ARG A 498 3.31 38.53 36.69
N ASN A 499 2.25 39.07 36.08
CA ASN A 499 0.89 38.48 36.06
C ASN A 499 0.30 38.09 37.45
N PRO A 500 0.32 38.99 38.46
CA PRO A 500 -0.03 38.64 39.84
C PRO A 500 -1.47 38.12 40.01
N LEU A 501 -2.42 38.65 39.24
CA LEU A 501 -3.82 38.18 39.28
C LEU A 501 -3.98 36.74 38.79
N ILE A 502 -3.19 36.34 37.79
CA ILE A 502 -3.23 34.99 37.23
C ILE A 502 -2.61 34.01 38.23
N LEU A 503 -1.47 34.38 38.83
CA LEU A 503 -0.80 33.56 39.85
C LEU A 503 -1.63 33.39 41.13
N ARG A 504 -2.34 34.44 41.58
CA ARG A 504 -3.32 34.33 42.68
C ARG A 504 -4.43 33.33 42.37
N LYS A 505 -4.99 33.38 41.16
CA LYS A 505 -6.01 32.43 40.71
C LYS A 505 -5.45 31.00 40.61
N PHE A 506 -4.23 30.84 40.11
CA PHE A 506 -3.53 29.55 40.07
C PHE A 506 -3.44 28.94 41.46
N PHE A 507 -2.86 29.67 42.43
CA PHE A 507 -2.73 29.15 43.78
C PHE A 507 -4.07 28.88 44.46
N LYS A 508 -5.10 29.73 44.25
CA LYS A 508 -6.45 29.46 44.76
C LYS A 508 -6.97 28.09 44.28
N ARG A 509 -6.71 27.71 43.03
CA ARG A 509 -7.13 26.42 42.46
C ARG A 509 -6.31 25.24 42.98
N VAL A 510 -5.04 25.46 43.28
CA VAL A 510 -4.18 24.45 43.94
C VAL A 510 -4.65 24.24 45.39
N ASP A 511 -4.85 25.33 46.13
CA ASP A 511 -5.31 25.32 47.52
C ASP A 511 -6.70 24.67 47.66
N SER A 512 -7.60 24.92 46.69
CA SER A 512 -8.92 24.28 46.62
C SER A 512 -8.92 22.87 46.05
N ARG A 513 -7.76 22.29 45.73
CA ARG A 513 -7.59 20.97 45.09
C ARG A 513 -8.34 20.77 43.77
N ASP A 514 -8.67 21.86 43.07
CA ASP A 514 -9.20 21.78 41.71
C ASP A 514 -8.10 21.41 40.70
N ILE A 515 -6.86 21.80 41.00
CA ILE A 515 -5.67 21.41 40.25
C ILE A 515 -4.67 20.76 41.19
N LEU A 516 -4.08 19.65 40.75
CA LEU A 516 -2.99 18.96 41.43
C LEU A 516 -1.67 19.30 40.75
N LEU A 517 -0.57 19.24 41.49
CA LEU A 517 0.78 19.39 40.93
C LEU A 517 1.34 18.03 40.57
N GLN A 518 2.14 17.98 39.50
CA GLN A 518 2.81 16.76 39.08
C GLN A 518 3.70 16.20 40.20
N PRO A 519 3.76 14.87 40.39
CA PRO A 519 4.55 14.25 41.46
C PRO A 519 6.03 14.66 41.46
N PHE A 520 6.63 14.83 40.28
CA PHE A 520 8.03 15.26 40.17
C PHE A 520 8.26 16.70 40.65
N LEU A 521 7.25 17.59 40.55
CA LEU A 521 7.33 18.94 41.08
C LEU A 521 7.09 18.96 42.59
N VAL A 522 6.13 18.16 43.08
CA VAL A 522 5.89 18.04 44.53
C VAL A 522 7.15 17.58 45.27
N ARG A 523 7.91 16.65 44.67
CA ARG A 523 9.21 16.23 45.21
C ARG A 523 10.21 17.38 45.34
N ALA A 524 10.15 18.40 44.49
CA ALA A 524 11.03 19.58 44.58
C ALA A 524 10.73 20.47 45.81
N PHE A 525 9.60 20.25 46.50
CA PHE A 525 9.29 20.91 47.78
C PHE A 525 9.89 20.18 49.00
N LEU A 526 10.40 18.95 48.81
CA LEU A 526 10.95 18.14 49.90
C LEU A 526 12.48 18.29 49.94
N PRO A 527 13.10 18.48 51.13
CA PRO A 527 14.56 18.41 51.28
C PRO A 527 15.12 17.07 50.81
N SER A 528 16.36 17.05 50.34
CA SER A 528 16.96 15.87 49.69
C SER A 528 17.01 14.64 50.61
N HIS A 529 17.19 14.83 51.93
CA HIS A 529 17.18 13.74 52.90
C HIS A 529 15.78 13.12 53.05
N ILE A 530 14.71 13.93 53.08
CA ILE A 530 13.31 13.45 53.14
C ILE A 530 12.93 12.74 51.84
N LEU A 531 13.37 13.28 50.70
CA LEU A 531 13.15 12.67 49.40
C LEU A 531 13.73 11.24 49.36
N GLN A 532 14.98 11.08 49.83
CA GLN A 532 15.67 9.78 49.83
C GLN A 532 15.02 8.77 50.79
N LEU A 533 14.53 9.23 51.95
CA LEU A 533 13.83 8.40 52.92
C LEU A 533 12.49 7.88 52.36
N ASN A 534 11.71 8.77 51.72
CA ASN A 534 10.38 8.42 51.20
C ASN A 534 10.46 7.69 49.84
N TYR A 535 11.53 7.91 49.06
CA TYR A 535 11.69 7.37 47.71
C TYR A 535 13.13 6.91 47.45
N PRO A 536 13.59 5.82 48.08
CA PRO A 536 14.99 5.37 48.02
C PRO A 536 15.47 4.96 46.62
N SER A 537 14.53 4.63 45.71
CA SER A 537 14.83 4.27 44.32
C SER A 537 15.04 5.47 43.39
N ILE A 538 14.79 6.70 43.86
CA ILE A 538 14.95 7.92 43.06
C ILE A 538 16.38 8.44 43.23
N PRO A 539 17.07 8.84 42.13
CA PRO A 539 18.39 9.44 42.23
C PRO A 539 18.38 10.75 43.02
N SER A 540 19.42 11.00 43.82
CA SER A 540 19.60 12.28 44.49
C SER A 540 19.63 13.44 43.49
N ARG A 541 18.93 14.53 43.81
CA ARG A 541 18.98 15.76 43.00
C ARG A 541 20.41 16.30 43.01
N SER A 542 21.01 16.44 41.83
CA SER A 542 22.36 16.98 41.67
C SER A 542 22.44 17.94 40.49
N GLY A 543 23.35 18.92 40.60
CA GLY A 543 23.63 19.92 39.58
C GLY A 543 22.82 21.22 39.72
N SER A 544 23.49 22.35 39.53
CA SER A 544 22.93 23.70 39.57
C SER A 544 22.44 24.21 38.20
N SER A 545 22.79 23.52 37.12
CA SER A 545 22.36 23.86 35.75
C SER A 545 21.12 23.09 35.31
N ILE A 546 20.39 23.63 34.34
CA ILE A 546 19.24 22.96 33.71
C ILE A 546 19.71 21.65 33.07
N ASN A 547 18.99 20.56 33.35
CA ASN A 547 19.26 19.22 32.85
C ASN A 547 17.96 18.52 32.44
N ALA A 548 17.72 18.42 31.12
CA ALA A 548 16.53 17.77 30.58
C ALA A 548 16.62 16.23 30.50
N SER A 549 17.79 15.64 30.78
CA SER A 549 18.03 14.19 30.68
C SER A 549 16.99 13.33 31.42
N PRO A 550 16.54 13.66 32.65
CA PRO A 550 15.50 12.90 33.34
C PRO A 550 14.19 12.80 32.53
N PHE A 551 13.78 13.86 31.85
CA PHE A 551 12.59 13.86 31.01
C PHE A 551 12.80 13.09 29.71
N VAL A 552 13.99 13.16 29.10
CA VAL A 552 14.35 12.35 27.93
C VAL A 552 14.35 10.86 28.27
N CYS A 553 14.78 10.48 29.48
CA CYS A 553 14.71 9.11 30.00
C CYS A 553 13.30 8.68 30.40
N GLY A 554 12.45 9.62 30.85
CA GLY A 554 11.03 9.39 31.13
C GLY A 554 10.17 9.24 29.86
N LEU A 555 10.69 9.63 28.70
CA LEU A 555 10.12 9.23 27.42
C LEU A 555 10.37 7.75 27.17
N LEU A 556 9.37 7.03 26.67
CA LEU A 556 9.45 5.60 26.34
C LEU A 556 9.74 4.71 27.57
N PRO A 557 8.85 4.65 28.58
CA PRO A 557 9.07 3.84 29.77
C PRO A 557 9.48 2.39 29.44
N GLY A 558 10.65 1.97 29.95
CA GLY A 558 11.19 0.62 29.75
C GLY A 558 11.84 0.34 28.38
N ILE A 559 11.99 1.34 27.51
CA ILE A 559 12.52 1.15 26.15
C ILE A 559 13.70 2.10 25.87
N PRO A 560 14.93 1.57 25.69
CA PRO A 560 16.07 2.38 25.28
C PRO A 560 15.86 3.05 23.91
N TRP A 561 16.26 4.32 23.79
CA TRP A 561 16.18 5.09 22.54
C TRP A 561 16.88 4.40 21.35
N SER A 562 17.98 3.69 21.58
CA SER A 562 18.70 2.91 20.56
C SER A 562 17.84 1.79 19.95
N LYS A 563 16.91 1.23 20.72
CA LYS A 563 15.99 0.18 20.29
C LYS A 563 14.74 0.71 19.59
N LEU A 564 14.45 2.03 19.62
CA LEU A 564 13.23 2.65 19.08
C LEU A 564 13.10 2.61 17.55
N LYS A 565 12.87 1.45 16.94
CA LYS A 565 12.69 1.33 15.47
C LYS A 565 11.35 1.90 14.99
N PRO A 566 11.20 2.32 13.71
CA PRO A 566 9.95 2.84 13.17
C PRO A 566 8.72 1.93 13.37
N ARG A 567 8.91 0.59 13.35
CA ARG A 567 7.84 -0.37 13.65
C ARG A 567 7.34 -0.25 15.09
N MET A 568 8.25 -0.07 16.04
CA MET A 568 7.92 0.04 17.47
C MET A 568 7.25 1.38 17.77
N TYR A 569 7.77 2.48 17.20
CA TYR A 569 7.12 3.79 17.27
C TYR A 569 5.65 3.73 16.85
N ARG A 570 5.37 3.10 15.69
CA ARG A 570 3.99 2.92 15.22
C ARG A 570 3.12 2.16 16.23
N SER A 571 3.65 1.08 16.81
CA SER A 571 2.94 0.30 17.82
C SER A 571 2.61 1.15 19.04
N LEU A 572 3.59 1.86 19.60
CA LEU A 572 3.42 2.70 20.79
C LEU A 572 2.40 3.82 20.56
N CYS A 573 2.46 4.48 19.42
CA CYS A 573 1.55 5.57 19.09
C CYS A 573 0.12 5.08 18.80
N SER A 574 -0.04 3.83 18.34
CA SER A 574 -1.36 3.25 18.05
C SER A 574 -2.09 2.79 19.31
N SER A 575 -1.36 2.43 20.39
CA SER A 575 -1.91 1.96 21.67
C SER A 575 -2.67 3.03 22.47
N SER A 576 -2.55 4.30 22.09
CA SER A 576 -3.33 5.40 22.67
C SER A 576 -4.81 5.39 22.24
N VAL A 577 -5.14 4.58 21.22
CA VAL A 577 -6.52 4.28 20.84
C VAL A 577 -6.93 3.07 21.68
N SER A 578 -7.93 3.23 22.55
CA SER A 578 -8.44 2.13 23.38
C SER A 578 -8.63 0.88 22.51
N PRO A 579 -8.10 -0.29 22.91
CA PRO A 579 -8.36 -1.50 22.18
C PRO A 579 -9.89 -1.65 22.05
N PRO A 580 -10.41 -2.04 20.87
CA PRO A 580 -11.81 -2.40 20.82
C PRO A 580 -12.02 -3.51 21.86
N LEU A 581 -12.97 -3.31 22.77
CA LEU A 581 -13.40 -4.23 23.83
C LEU A 581 -13.82 -5.64 23.31
N SER A 582 -13.59 -5.93 22.03
CA SER A 582 -14.28 -6.96 21.26
C SER A 582 -13.36 -7.75 20.31
N SER A 583 -12.05 -7.87 20.57
CA SER A 583 -11.27 -8.87 19.82
C SER A 583 -11.58 -10.24 20.41
N THR A 584 -12.44 -11.01 19.75
CA THR A 584 -12.79 -12.38 20.17
C THR A 584 -11.59 -13.32 20.20
N LEU A 585 -10.57 -13.04 19.37
CA LEU A 585 -9.37 -13.87 19.23
C LEU A 585 -8.13 -13.26 19.90
N SER A 586 -7.34 -14.12 20.53
CA SER A 586 -5.98 -13.84 21.00
C SER A 586 -4.97 -13.66 19.85
N SER A 587 -3.77 -13.15 20.15
CA SER A 587 -2.75 -12.95 19.12
C SER A 587 -2.26 -14.23 18.43
N SER A 588 -2.24 -15.35 19.14
CA SER A 588 -1.91 -16.67 18.56
C SER A 588 -3.02 -17.13 17.62
N GLN A 589 -4.28 -16.99 18.01
CA GLN A 589 -5.42 -17.34 17.18
C GLN A 589 -5.54 -16.48 15.92
N TRP A 590 -5.25 -15.17 15.99
CA TRP A 590 -5.18 -14.34 14.78
C TRP A 590 -4.12 -14.83 13.80
N ARG A 591 -2.96 -15.27 14.31
CA ARG A 591 -1.91 -15.87 13.46
C ARG A 591 -2.40 -17.17 12.81
N ILE A 592 -3.11 -18.02 13.56
CA ILE A 592 -3.75 -19.23 13.03
C ILE A 592 -4.72 -18.86 11.91
N PHE A 593 -5.66 -17.94 12.17
CA PHE A 593 -6.65 -17.48 11.20
C PHE A 593 -6.03 -17.03 9.86
N TRP A 594 -4.98 -16.20 9.90
CA TRP A 594 -4.34 -15.68 8.69
C TRP A 594 -3.56 -16.74 7.90
N ASN A 595 -3.23 -17.85 8.54
CA ASN A 595 -2.53 -18.99 7.94
C ASN A 595 -3.47 -20.14 7.57
N LEU A 596 -4.77 -20.05 7.86
CA LEU A 596 -5.74 -21.08 7.48
C LEU A 596 -5.74 -21.27 5.96
N PRO A 597 -5.70 -22.51 5.46
CA PRO A 597 -5.77 -22.82 4.03
C PRO A 597 -7.23 -22.71 3.56
N ILE A 598 -7.72 -21.48 3.40
CA ILE A 598 -9.08 -21.17 2.97
C ILE A 598 -9.09 -20.20 1.79
N HIS A 599 -10.11 -20.27 0.95
CA HIS A 599 -10.27 -19.34 -0.17
C HIS A 599 -10.39 -17.88 0.32
N HIS A 600 -9.96 -16.96 -0.53
CA HIS A 600 -9.94 -15.54 -0.18
C HIS A 600 -11.34 -14.93 0.00
N HIS A 601 -12.36 -15.41 -0.71
CA HIS A 601 -13.74 -14.95 -0.56
C HIS A 601 -14.31 -15.25 0.84
N VAL A 602 -14.16 -16.50 1.31
CA VAL A 602 -14.64 -16.88 2.65
C VAL A 602 -13.82 -16.24 3.75
N ARG A 603 -12.52 -16.03 3.55
CA ARG A 603 -11.69 -15.28 4.51
C ARG A 603 -12.23 -13.87 4.75
N ASN A 604 -12.74 -13.18 3.73
CA ASN A 604 -13.36 -11.87 3.90
C ASN A 604 -14.65 -11.95 4.75
N ILE A 605 -15.49 -12.96 4.53
CA ILE A 605 -16.72 -13.19 5.30
C ILE A 605 -16.37 -13.44 6.77
N TRP A 606 -15.45 -14.38 7.00
CA TRP A 606 -15.03 -14.78 8.33
C TRP A 606 -14.36 -13.63 9.08
N TYR A 607 -13.47 -12.87 8.42
CA TYR A 607 -12.86 -11.68 8.98
C TYR A 607 -13.91 -10.64 9.42
N ARG A 608 -14.97 -10.44 8.64
CA ARG A 608 -16.07 -9.54 9.02
C ARG A 608 -16.86 -10.07 10.22
N GLY A 609 -17.10 -11.38 10.29
CA GLY A 609 -17.74 -12.02 11.44
C GLY A 609 -16.97 -11.84 12.73
N LEU A 610 -15.66 -12.03 12.71
CA LEU A 610 -14.77 -11.83 13.86
C LEU A 610 -14.71 -10.37 14.34
N HIS A 611 -15.08 -9.41 13.48
CA HIS A 611 -15.21 -7.99 13.83
C HIS A 611 -16.66 -7.57 14.13
N HIS A 612 -17.61 -8.53 14.16
CA HIS A 612 -19.04 -8.29 14.33
C HIS A 612 -19.61 -7.29 13.30
N LYS A 613 -19.16 -7.39 12.04
CA LYS A 613 -19.57 -6.55 10.90
C LYS A 613 -20.23 -7.35 9.77
N LEU A 614 -20.91 -8.44 10.10
CA LEU A 614 -21.80 -9.15 9.17
C LEU A 614 -23.11 -8.38 9.02
N SER A 615 -23.67 -8.37 7.81
CA SER A 615 -24.86 -7.60 7.46
C SER A 615 -26.16 -8.31 7.88
N SER A 616 -26.24 -8.82 9.11
CA SER A 616 -27.45 -9.47 9.61
C SER A 616 -28.59 -8.46 9.78
N ARG A 617 -29.85 -8.89 9.65
CA ARG A 617 -31.01 -8.00 9.76
C ARG A 617 -31.07 -7.29 11.11
N SER A 618 -30.71 -7.95 12.21
CA SER A 618 -30.62 -7.28 13.53
C SER A 618 -29.61 -6.13 13.56
N LEU A 619 -28.44 -6.30 12.94
CA LEU A 619 -27.45 -5.24 12.88
C LEU A 619 -27.91 -4.11 11.96
N LEU A 620 -28.46 -4.44 10.80
CA LEU A 620 -28.94 -3.48 9.81
C LEU A 620 -30.12 -2.65 10.33
N HIS A 621 -31.10 -3.28 10.97
CA HIS A 621 -32.21 -2.60 11.64
C HIS A 621 -31.72 -1.60 12.68
N ARG A 622 -30.75 -2.00 13.52
CA ARG A 622 -30.19 -1.12 14.55
C ARG A 622 -29.46 0.10 14.00
N ILE A 623 -28.74 -0.02 12.87
CA ILE A 623 -27.91 1.07 12.32
C ILE A 623 -28.61 1.88 11.22
N LEU A 624 -29.62 1.29 10.55
CA LEU A 624 -30.39 1.86 9.45
C LEU A 624 -31.87 1.44 9.56
N PRO A 625 -32.60 1.90 10.59
CA PRO A 625 -33.98 1.45 10.86
C PRO A 625 -34.98 1.83 9.75
N GLY A 626 -34.70 2.87 8.96
CA GLY A 626 -35.57 3.27 7.85
C GLY A 626 -35.61 2.22 6.72
N PRO A 627 -34.49 1.92 6.05
CA PRO A 627 -34.45 0.88 5.00
C PRO A 627 -34.66 -0.55 5.53
N PHE A 628 -34.41 -0.79 6.82
CA PHE A 628 -34.52 -2.10 7.47
C PHE A 628 -35.49 -2.01 8.67
N PRO A 629 -36.81 -2.03 8.45
CA PRO A 629 -37.79 -1.79 9.52
C PRO A 629 -37.92 -2.96 10.51
N THR A 630 -37.47 -4.16 10.15
CA THR A 630 -37.53 -5.36 10.98
C THR A 630 -36.14 -5.98 11.16
N ASP A 631 -35.95 -6.65 12.29
CA ASP A 631 -34.76 -7.44 12.63
C ASP A 631 -34.91 -8.94 12.32
N SER A 632 -36.09 -9.38 11.87
CA SER A 632 -36.42 -10.77 11.54
C SER A 632 -35.53 -11.34 10.42
N CYS A 633 -35.26 -12.64 10.51
CA CYS A 633 -34.51 -13.37 9.49
C CYS A 633 -35.25 -13.42 8.15
N PRO A 634 -34.60 -13.10 7.02
CA PRO A 634 -35.24 -13.12 5.70
C PRO A 634 -35.47 -14.53 5.14
N ILE A 635 -35.10 -15.59 5.88
CA ILE A 635 -35.19 -16.98 5.44
C ILE A 635 -36.31 -17.72 6.19
N CYS A 636 -36.29 -17.67 7.53
CA CYS A 636 -37.30 -18.37 8.34
C CYS A 636 -38.43 -17.45 8.82
N GLU A 637 -38.24 -16.12 8.77
CA GLU A 637 -39.17 -15.08 9.19
C GLU A 637 -39.67 -15.16 10.65
N ALA A 638 -39.26 -16.17 11.42
CA ALA A 638 -39.80 -16.49 12.74
C ALA A 638 -38.99 -15.90 13.91
N SER A 639 -37.74 -15.51 13.68
CA SER A 639 -36.83 -15.08 14.75
C SER A 639 -35.89 -13.96 14.31
N THR A 640 -35.39 -13.19 15.28
CA THR A 640 -34.39 -12.15 15.07
C THR A 640 -33.11 -12.69 14.43
N ASP A 641 -32.65 -12.04 13.37
CA ASP A 641 -31.44 -12.40 12.63
C ASP A 641 -30.18 -11.88 13.34
N THR A 642 -29.86 -12.44 14.51
CA THR A 642 -28.58 -12.20 15.19
C THR A 642 -27.41 -12.73 14.34
N PRO A 643 -26.14 -12.36 14.59
CA PRO A 643 -25.01 -12.95 13.87
C PRO A 643 -24.97 -14.49 13.92
N ASP A 644 -25.31 -15.09 15.06
CA ASP A 644 -25.40 -16.54 15.21
C ASP A 644 -26.57 -17.14 14.42
N HIS A 645 -27.71 -16.45 14.36
CA HIS A 645 -28.84 -16.87 13.53
C HIS A 645 -28.55 -16.72 12.03
N PHE A 646 -27.84 -15.65 11.68
CA PHE A 646 -27.39 -15.35 10.34
C PHE A 646 -26.42 -16.43 9.82
N LEU A 647 -25.58 -17.00 10.68
CA LEU A 647 -24.59 -18.01 10.29
C LEU A 647 -25.06 -19.46 10.52
N PHE A 648 -25.75 -19.72 11.63
CA PHE A 648 -25.90 -21.07 12.19
C PHE A 648 -27.35 -21.42 12.60
N SER A 649 -27.96 -20.65 13.50
CA SER A 649 -29.13 -21.11 14.28
C SER A 649 -30.48 -20.99 13.56
N CYS A 650 -30.51 -20.49 12.33
CA CYS A 650 -31.69 -20.52 11.47
C CYS A 650 -32.06 -21.99 11.15
N PRO A 651 -33.34 -22.42 11.29
CA PRO A 651 -33.75 -23.82 11.05
C PRO A 651 -33.23 -24.40 9.72
N LEU A 652 -33.37 -23.67 8.63
CA LEU A 652 -32.90 -24.12 7.32
C LEU A 652 -31.37 -24.15 7.21
N LYS A 653 -30.64 -23.32 7.97
CA LYS A 653 -29.17 -23.35 7.99
C LYS A 653 -28.63 -24.43 8.93
N ILE A 654 -29.28 -24.68 10.06
CA ILE A 654 -28.87 -25.74 10.98
C ILE A 654 -29.07 -27.12 10.34
N ASP A 655 -30.08 -27.29 9.49
CA ASP A 655 -30.24 -28.51 8.68
C ASP A 655 -29.03 -28.73 7.76
N VAL A 656 -28.61 -27.69 7.02
CA VAL A 656 -27.40 -27.73 6.17
C VAL A 656 -26.17 -28.06 7.00
N TRP A 657 -25.97 -27.37 8.13
CA TRP A 657 -24.84 -27.64 9.03
C TRP A 657 -24.88 -29.07 9.55
N SER A 658 -26.04 -29.57 9.96
CA SER A 658 -26.17 -30.90 10.58
C SER A 658 -25.86 -32.01 9.58
N THR A 659 -26.41 -31.93 8.36
CA THR A 659 -26.12 -32.92 7.30
C THR A 659 -24.66 -32.84 6.88
N PHE A 660 -24.14 -31.64 6.56
CA PHE A 660 -22.75 -31.49 6.10
C PHE A 660 -21.75 -31.94 7.17
N TRP A 661 -22.00 -31.62 8.43
CA TRP A 661 -21.10 -31.95 9.53
C TRP A 661 -21.12 -33.45 9.85
N GLN A 662 -22.28 -34.10 9.75
CA GLN A 662 -22.38 -35.55 9.86
C GLN A 662 -21.59 -36.25 8.74
N ASP A 663 -21.68 -35.76 7.50
CA ASP A 663 -20.95 -36.32 6.36
C ASP A 663 -19.43 -36.21 6.54
N VAL A 664 -18.96 -35.06 7.01
CA VAL A 664 -17.52 -34.73 7.03
C VAL A 664 -16.82 -35.14 8.34
N PHE A 665 -17.48 -34.92 9.48
CA PHE A 665 -16.91 -35.13 10.82
C PHE A 665 -17.53 -36.33 11.54
N GLY A 666 -18.69 -36.82 11.07
CA GLY A 666 -19.29 -38.02 11.62
C GLY A 666 -20.05 -37.89 12.92
N SER A 667 -20.34 -36.66 13.31
CA SER A 667 -21.14 -36.33 14.48
C SER A 667 -22.16 -35.26 14.11
N HIS A 668 -23.20 -35.11 14.92
CA HIS A 668 -24.12 -33.99 14.78
C HIS A 668 -23.59 -32.79 15.56
N PRO A 669 -23.49 -31.60 14.94
CA PRO A 669 -22.98 -30.42 15.61
C PRO A 669 -24.06 -29.83 16.54
N THR A 670 -23.64 -29.38 17.71
CA THR A 670 -24.46 -28.48 18.53
C THR A 670 -24.15 -27.03 18.17
N LEU A 671 -25.08 -26.10 18.47
CA LEU A 671 -24.86 -24.68 18.20
C LEU A 671 -23.58 -24.11 18.85
N PRO A 672 -23.23 -24.46 20.11
CA PRO A 672 -21.95 -24.07 20.70
C PRO A 672 -20.73 -24.54 19.92
N ILE A 673 -20.75 -25.74 19.33
CA ILE A 673 -19.63 -26.26 18.52
C ILE A 673 -19.45 -25.42 17.25
N LEU A 674 -20.55 -25.04 16.57
CA LEU A 674 -20.49 -24.16 15.41
C LEU A 674 -19.96 -22.76 15.77
N HIS A 675 -20.43 -22.23 16.89
CA HIS A 675 -19.97 -20.95 17.43
C HIS A 675 -18.47 -20.99 17.75
N ASP A 676 -17.98 -22.02 18.44
CA ASP A 676 -16.56 -22.19 18.77
C ASP A 676 -15.69 -22.42 17.53
N ALA A 677 -16.19 -23.15 16.53
CA ALA A 677 -15.50 -23.31 15.25
C ALA A 677 -15.28 -21.96 14.57
N PHE A 678 -16.28 -21.08 14.57
CA PHE A 678 -16.18 -19.78 13.93
C PHE A 678 -15.41 -18.75 14.75
N TYR A 679 -15.75 -18.58 16.03
CA TYR A 679 -15.24 -17.49 16.88
C TYR A 679 -13.99 -17.85 17.66
N ASN A 680 -13.73 -19.14 17.90
CA ASN A 680 -12.56 -19.62 18.65
C ASN A 680 -11.58 -20.45 17.80
N LEU A 681 -11.93 -20.74 16.54
CA LEU A 681 -11.16 -21.59 15.61
C LEU A 681 -10.95 -23.01 16.14
N SER A 682 -11.92 -23.51 16.91
CA SER A 682 -11.90 -24.86 17.48
C SER A 682 -12.66 -25.82 16.58
N PHE A 683 -11.95 -26.76 15.94
CA PHE A 683 -12.54 -27.70 15.00
C PHE A 683 -12.40 -29.15 15.50
N PRO A 684 -13.39 -30.01 15.24
CA PRO A 684 -13.28 -31.43 15.54
C PRO A 684 -12.28 -32.13 14.60
N TYR A 685 -11.92 -33.36 14.95
CA TYR A 685 -11.11 -34.24 14.10
C TYR A 685 -11.86 -34.59 12.82
N THR A 686 -11.17 -34.57 11.67
CA THR A 686 -11.74 -34.90 10.37
C THR A 686 -11.67 -36.40 10.10
N ARG A 687 -12.70 -36.98 9.48
CA ARG A 687 -12.68 -38.40 9.07
C ARG A 687 -11.63 -38.71 7.99
N SER A 688 -11.24 -37.69 7.20
CA SER A 688 -10.16 -37.75 6.22
C SER A 688 -9.04 -36.81 6.65
N SER A 689 -7.80 -37.30 6.61
CA SER A 689 -6.58 -36.54 6.93
C SER A 689 -6.19 -35.51 5.86
N ASP A 690 -6.83 -35.55 4.70
CA ASP A 690 -6.34 -34.87 3.51
C ASP A 690 -6.74 -33.40 3.45
N ILE A 691 -7.70 -32.96 4.27
CA ILE A 691 -8.13 -31.55 4.33
C ILE A 691 -8.26 -31.08 5.77
N HIS A 692 -7.74 -29.88 6.02
CA HIS A 692 -7.89 -29.19 7.28
C HIS A 692 -9.37 -28.89 7.58
N ALA A 693 -9.84 -29.19 8.80
CA ALA A 693 -11.24 -28.99 9.22
C ALA A 693 -11.80 -27.58 8.93
N ALA A 694 -11.01 -26.53 9.21
CA ALA A 694 -11.33 -25.15 8.86
C ALA A 694 -11.66 -24.92 7.38
N SER A 695 -11.01 -25.63 6.44
CA SER A 695 -11.27 -25.54 5.01
C SER A 695 -12.63 -26.12 4.66
N LEU A 696 -12.98 -27.27 5.25
CA LEU A 696 -14.28 -27.91 5.11
C LEU A 696 -15.40 -27.01 5.66
N PHE A 697 -15.22 -26.51 6.89
CA PHE A 697 -16.12 -25.52 7.49
C PHE A 697 -16.29 -24.28 6.61
N SER A 698 -15.21 -23.79 6.00
CA SER A 698 -15.25 -22.63 5.11
C SER A 698 -16.05 -22.86 3.83
N CYS A 699 -16.12 -24.10 3.33
CA CYS A 699 -16.92 -24.45 2.15
C CYS A 699 -18.42 -24.37 2.45
N ALA A 700 -18.85 -24.95 3.57
CA ALA A 700 -20.24 -24.85 4.04
C ALA A 700 -20.63 -23.40 4.33
N LEU A 701 -19.77 -22.65 5.03
CA LEU A 701 -19.98 -21.23 5.32
C LEU A 701 -20.15 -20.40 4.03
N LEU A 702 -19.31 -20.64 3.01
CA LEU A 702 -19.41 -19.93 1.73
C LEU A 702 -20.69 -20.30 0.96
N ALA A 703 -21.11 -21.57 1.00
CA ALA A 703 -22.35 -22.02 0.38
C ALA A 703 -23.56 -21.33 1.03
N ILE A 704 -23.65 -21.38 2.36
CA ILE A 704 -24.71 -20.72 3.13
C ILE A 704 -24.73 -19.21 2.84
N TRP A 705 -23.56 -18.56 2.82
CA TRP A 705 -23.46 -17.13 2.48
C TRP A 705 -24.02 -16.82 1.09
N ARG A 706 -23.61 -17.59 0.06
CA ARG A 706 -24.08 -17.37 -1.32
C ARG A 706 -25.59 -17.51 -1.44
N HIS A 707 -26.13 -18.60 -0.90
CA HIS A 707 -27.57 -18.87 -0.97
C HIS A 707 -28.39 -17.89 -0.12
N HIS A 708 -27.89 -17.49 1.06
CA HIS A 708 -28.54 -16.44 1.86
C HIS A 708 -28.71 -15.14 1.06
N TRP A 709 -27.65 -14.68 0.40
CA TRP A 709 -27.72 -13.44 -0.39
C TRP A 709 -28.52 -13.60 -1.69
N SER A 710 -28.51 -14.79 -2.29
CA SER A 710 -29.38 -15.15 -3.42
C SER A 710 -30.86 -15.06 -3.01
N THR A 711 -31.21 -15.43 -1.78
CA THR A 711 -32.57 -15.23 -1.24
C THR A 711 -32.91 -13.77 -1.07
N VAL A 712 -31.98 -12.96 -0.54
CA VAL A 712 -32.24 -11.54 -0.25
C VAL A 712 -32.25 -10.67 -1.52
N PHE A 713 -31.35 -10.91 -2.47
CA PHE A 713 -31.19 -10.03 -3.65
C PHE A 713 -31.86 -10.57 -4.91
N ASP A 714 -31.91 -11.90 -5.08
CA ASP A 714 -32.40 -12.54 -6.30
C ASP A 714 -33.76 -13.22 -6.09
N ASN A 715 -34.36 -13.11 -4.89
CA ASN A 715 -35.62 -13.74 -4.49
C ASN A 715 -35.65 -15.27 -4.73
N THR A 716 -34.48 -15.92 -4.62
CA THR A 716 -34.38 -17.38 -4.78
C THR A 716 -34.62 -18.09 -3.44
N PRO A 717 -35.46 -19.12 -3.37
CA PRO A 717 -35.76 -19.79 -2.10
C PRO A 717 -34.52 -20.46 -1.52
N PHE A 718 -34.33 -20.36 -0.20
CA PHE A 718 -33.25 -21.05 0.49
C PHE A 718 -33.59 -22.53 0.66
N VAL A 719 -32.99 -23.41 -0.15
CA VAL A 719 -33.25 -24.85 -0.12
C VAL A 719 -32.02 -25.61 0.37
N SER A 720 -32.13 -26.28 1.52
CA SER A 720 -31.00 -26.94 2.20
C SER A 720 -30.24 -27.93 1.31
N SER A 721 -30.94 -28.73 0.49
CA SER A 721 -30.32 -29.71 -0.42
C SER A 721 -29.45 -29.06 -1.51
N THR A 722 -29.89 -27.92 -2.06
CA THR A 722 -29.12 -27.15 -3.06
C THR A 722 -27.88 -26.49 -2.43
N VAL A 723 -28.01 -26.02 -1.20
CA VAL A 723 -26.88 -25.47 -0.42
C VAL A 723 -25.85 -26.55 -0.14
N LEU A 724 -26.29 -27.75 0.27
CA LEU A 724 -25.44 -28.92 0.50
C LEU A 724 -24.70 -29.34 -0.77
N SER A 725 -25.39 -29.45 -1.90
CA SER A 725 -24.77 -29.73 -3.21
C SER A 725 -23.68 -28.69 -3.54
N THR A 726 -23.95 -27.41 -3.26
CA THR A 726 -22.97 -26.33 -3.44
C THR A 726 -21.77 -26.49 -2.51
N ALA A 727 -21.99 -26.83 -1.25
CA ALA A 727 -20.92 -27.06 -0.27
C ALA A 727 -20.04 -28.25 -0.67
N SER A 728 -20.63 -29.38 -1.06
CA SER A 728 -19.90 -30.56 -1.54
C SER A 728 -19.08 -30.27 -2.80
N ARG A 729 -19.64 -29.49 -3.74
CA ARG A 729 -18.90 -29.03 -4.93
C ARG A 729 -17.71 -28.14 -4.55
N LEU A 730 -17.87 -27.23 -3.59
CA LEU A 730 -16.77 -26.40 -3.10
C LEU A 730 -15.68 -27.23 -2.44
N VAL A 731 -16.03 -28.27 -1.68
CA VAL A 731 -15.06 -29.22 -1.11
C VAL A 731 -14.31 -29.97 -2.20
N ALA A 732 -15.00 -30.43 -3.25
CA ALA A 732 -14.36 -31.13 -4.37
C ALA A 732 -13.37 -30.22 -5.13
N ILE A 733 -13.74 -28.95 -5.37
CA ILE A 733 -12.85 -27.95 -5.98
C ILE A 733 -11.63 -27.72 -5.08
N PHE A 734 -11.85 -27.52 -3.77
CA PHE A 734 -10.76 -27.30 -2.82
C PHE A 734 -9.79 -28.50 -2.76
N LYS A 735 -10.30 -29.74 -2.81
CA LYS A 735 -9.49 -30.96 -2.91
C LYS A 735 -8.62 -30.96 -4.16
N ALA A 736 -9.21 -30.66 -5.31
CA ALA A 736 -8.49 -30.63 -6.58
C ALA A 736 -7.37 -29.56 -6.55
N GLU A 737 -7.67 -28.35 -6.08
CA GLU A 737 -6.68 -27.28 -5.94
C GLU A 737 -5.54 -27.69 -4.98
N LYS A 738 -5.86 -28.23 -3.80
CA LYS A 738 -4.86 -28.67 -2.84
C LYS A 738 -3.94 -29.77 -3.40
N SER A 739 -4.52 -30.72 -4.14
CA SER A 739 -3.73 -31.80 -4.76
C SER A 739 -2.72 -31.29 -5.80
N LEU A 740 -3.06 -30.21 -6.51
CA LEU A 740 -2.15 -29.55 -7.45
C LEU A 740 -1.03 -28.81 -6.72
N ASP A 741 -1.34 -28.14 -5.61
CA ASP A 741 -0.36 -27.44 -4.78
C ASP A 741 0.63 -28.42 -4.11
N ASP A 742 0.14 -29.52 -3.54
CA ASP A 742 0.97 -30.56 -2.92
C ASP A 742 1.90 -31.21 -3.95
N LEU A 743 1.41 -31.46 -5.18
CA LEU A 743 2.21 -31.95 -6.30
C LEU A 743 3.29 -30.93 -6.72
N ALA A 744 2.95 -29.65 -6.83
CA ALA A 744 3.90 -28.59 -7.17
C ALA A 744 5.00 -28.43 -6.09
N CYS A 745 4.65 -28.56 -4.81
CA CYS A 745 5.62 -28.52 -3.71
C CYS A 745 6.54 -29.74 -3.71
N SER A 746 6.02 -30.94 -3.98
CA SER A 746 6.84 -32.17 -4.05
C SER A 746 7.84 -32.17 -5.21
N LEU A 747 7.58 -31.41 -6.26
CA LEU A 747 8.48 -31.23 -7.41
C LEU A 747 9.53 -30.13 -7.19
N ALA A 748 9.42 -29.34 -6.12
CA ALA A 748 10.32 -28.24 -5.78
C ALA A 748 11.32 -28.59 -4.66
N THR A 749 11.17 -29.75 -4.02
CA THR A 749 12.12 -30.37 -3.08
C THR A 749 12.89 -31.47 -3.78
#